data_AF-A0A976GE55-F1
#
_entry.id   AF-A0A976GE55-F1
#
_cell.length_a   1.000
_cell.length_b   1.000
_cell.length_c   1.000
_cell.angle_alpha   90.00
_cell.angle_beta   90.00
_cell.angle_gamma   90.00
#
_symmetry.space_group_name_H-M   'P 1'
#
loop_
_entity.id
_entity.type
_entity.pdbx_description
1 polymer ?
#
loop_
_entity_poly.entity_id
_entity_poly.type
_entity_poly.pdbx_seq_one_letter_code
_entity_poly.pdbx_strand_id
1 'polypeptide(L)'
;MLAILSRGILRTPHLRAFLGEEVVFLRSGARPAGVDGVVAWGRRPSACSAESYAARHGIARVLRLEDGFIRSVGPGQGFPACSMVIDDLGIYYDAAGPSRFEYMAAMPLSGREHARARQLIARWREADVSKYNHAPAPATLPQLPYILVVDQTLDDASVRYGLADAGSFQRMLHAAIERYPTCRIVVKEHPEVFSGRKRGYLGELLDCPNARVQRLSEDLHVVPLLRAATAVFTVTSQVGFEALLHGKPVHTFGMPFYAGWGLTADSLPPPWRRRPVSLDQLSYAALVRYPRYVHPHTAVRCEAEDIIDYMALQRRMRQQFPAHLHAVGFSRWKRPILRAFVQGSQVRFHRSIRTVPYGAQVLRWGRTHDLAGRRDLSAITVEDGFLRSVGLGAQCVRPISWVFDRSGIYYDASMPSELERLLNEAEFDDAVLMRAARLREAIVRGGLTKYNVGQGDWRRPAGEREVILVVGQVEADASLRCGAPGIRTNRDLLEAVRAHAPNAYLAYKAHPDVHGGLRGERTAEACLRAWCDEMVSGYPMQQLIGEVDQVHVMTSLAGFEALLRGKRVTAHGAPFYAGWGLTEDRCALPRRCRTLSLDMLVAAALILYPRYLLRDADTGFATPEDAIEHLLSWRQEPAARGQRLLRKAAHPFWQCWHWWRDASHRPK
;
A
#
# COMPACT_ATOMS: atom_id res chain seq x y z
N MET A 1 -7.83 26.26 21.91
CA MET A 1 -6.78 25.20 21.92
C MET A 1 -7.26 24.04 22.76
N LEU A 2 -7.01 22.80 22.30
CA LEU A 2 -7.46 21.59 22.98
C LEU A 2 -6.43 21.06 23.98
N ALA A 3 -6.84 20.87 25.23
CA ALA A 3 -6.01 20.27 26.28
C ALA A 3 -6.08 18.75 26.26
N ILE A 4 -4.92 18.10 26.34
CA ILE A 4 -4.76 16.66 26.43
C ILE A 4 -4.04 16.31 27.73
N LEU A 5 -4.66 15.46 28.55
CA LEU A 5 -4.08 14.97 29.81
C LEU A 5 -3.49 13.55 29.68
N SER A 6 -3.79 12.84 28.60
CA SER A 6 -3.31 11.48 28.35
C SER A 6 -2.15 11.45 27.36
N ARG A 7 -1.01 10.90 27.77
CA ARG A 7 0.12 10.63 26.87
C ARG A 7 -0.26 9.65 25.75
N GLY A 8 -1.22 8.76 25.99
CA GLY A 8 -1.72 7.83 24.98
C GLY A 8 -2.37 8.56 23.81
N ILE A 9 -3.25 9.53 24.13
CA ILE A 9 -3.90 10.37 23.12
C ILE A 9 -2.86 11.21 22.37
N LEU A 10 -1.91 11.84 23.09
CA LEU A 10 -0.88 12.68 22.48
C LEU A 10 -0.01 11.92 21.46
N ARG A 11 0.19 10.61 21.67
CA ARG A 11 0.99 9.75 20.79
C ARG A 11 0.24 9.28 19.55
N THR A 12 -1.06 9.55 19.43
CA THR A 12 -1.84 9.21 18.23
C THR A 12 -1.25 9.91 17.01
N PRO A 13 -0.77 9.16 15.99
CA PRO A 13 -0.27 9.75 14.77
C PRO A 13 -1.31 10.66 14.12
N HIS A 14 -0.85 11.80 13.61
CA HIS A 14 -1.69 12.79 12.92
C HIS A 14 -2.87 13.34 13.76
N LEU A 15 -2.79 13.29 15.10
CA LEU A 15 -3.87 13.77 15.98
C LEU A 15 -4.35 15.19 15.64
N ARG A 16 -3.42 16.11 15.35
CA ARG A 16 -3.75 17.48 14.93
C ARG A 16 -4.56 17.53 13.64
N ALA A 17 -4.21 16.69 12.67
CA ALA A 17 -4.95 16.61 11.41
C ALA A 17 -6.37 16.09 11.66
N PHE A 18 -6.58 15.13 12.56
CA PHE A 18 -7.94 14.70 12.92
C PHE A 18 -8.73 15.80 13.64
N LEU A 19 -8.12 16.46 14.63
CA LEU A 19 -8.80 17.47 15.45
C LEU A 19 -9.05 18.78 14.68
N GLY A 20 -8.20 19.12 13.71
CA GLY A 20 -8.25 20.40 12.99
C GLY A 20 -7.91 21.61 13.88
N GLU A 21 -7.33 21.37 15.06
CA GLU A 21 -7.07 22.37 16.09
C GLU A 21 -5.71 22.13 16.76
N GLU A 22 -5.10 23.21 17.26
CA GLU A 22 -3.88 23.12 18.06
C GLU A 22 -4.15 22.41 19.40
N VAL A 23 -3.18 21.60 19.81
CA VAL A 23 -3.23 20.77 21.02
C VAL A 23 -2.10 21.11 21.99
N VAL A 24 -2.41 21.09 23.29
CA VAL A 24 -1.43 21.22 24.38
C VAL A 24 -1.53 20.05 25.33
N PHE A 25 -0.36 19.50 25.69
CA PHE A 25 -0.28 18.45 26.71
C PHE A 25 -0.12 19.05 28.11
N LEU A 26 -1.01 18.66 29.03
CA LEU A 26 -1.00 19.17 30.40
C LEU A 26 -0.59 18.08 31.39
N ARG A 27 0.40 18.37 32.24
CA ARG A 27 0.87 17.48 33.32
C ARG A 27 0.03 17.58 34.62
N SER A 28 -1.07 18.33 34.59
CA SER A 28 -1.98 18.75 35.70
C SER A 28 -1.57 20.04 36.44
N GLY A 29 -2.57 20.74 37.00
CA GLY A 29 -2.39 21.87 37.93
C GLY A 29 -2.95 23.21 37.44
N ALA A 30 -2.46 23.73 36.32
CA ALA A 30 -2.86 25.04 35.79
C ALA A 30 -3.66 24.91 34.49
N ARG A 31 -4.54 25.89 34.21
CA ARG A 31 -5.14 26.12 32.89
C ARG A 31 -4.33 27.19 32.15
N PRO A 32 -3.56 26.83 31.11
CA PRO A 32 -2.93 27.81 30.25
C PRO A 32 -3.97 28.73 29.59
N ALA A 33 -3.60 29.98 29.33
CA ALA A 33 -4.41 30.89 28.53
C ALA A 33 -4.69 30.28 27.14
N GLY A 34 -5.92 30.45 26.64
CA GLY A 34 -6.33 29.95 25.31
C GLY A 34 -6.79 28.49 25.24
N VAL A 35 -6.82 27.76 26.37
CA VAL A 35 -7.48 26.44 26.43
C VAL A 35 -8.99 26.62 26.55
N ASP A 36 -9.72 26.12 25.56
CA ASP A 36 -11.18 26.23 25.42
C ASP A 36 -11.89 24.88 25.33
N GLY A 37 -11.15 23.77 25.27
CA GLY A 37 -11.69 22.42 25.31
C GLY A 37 -10.71 21.39 25.88
N VAL A 38 -11.25 20.26 26.34
CA VAL A 38 -10.48 19.13 26.89
C VAL A 38 -10.79 17.86 26.11
N VAL A 39 -9.76 17.07 25.84
CA VAL A 39 -9.87 15.83 25.08
C VAL A 39 -9.79 14.62 25.99
N ALA A 40 -10.75 13.71 25.85
CA ALA A 40 -10.84 12.43 26.51
C ALA A 40 -10.85 11.30 25.46
N TRP A 41 -10.51 10.06 25.86
CA TRP A 41 -10.66 8.88 25.00
C TRP A 41 -11.81 8.02 25.52
N GLY A 42 -12.94 8.04 24.80
CA GLY A 42 -14.16 7.32 25.14
C GLY A 42 -14.56 7.49 26.60
N ARG A 43 -14.92 6.37 27.24
CA ARG A 43 -15.24 6.24 28.66
C ARG A 43 -14.14 5.53 29.46
N ARG A 44 -12.87 5.60 29.01
CA ARG A 44 -11.76 5.00 29.76
C ARG A 44 -11.56 5.69 31.11
N PRO A 45 -10.89 5.07 32.11
CA PRO A 45 -10.60 5.73 33.39
C PRO A 45 -9.88 7.07 33.24
N SER A 46 -9.03 7.24 32.22
CA SER A 46 -8.38 8.52 31.91
C SER A 46 -9.33 9.62 31.45
N ALA A 47 -10.51 9.26 30.92
CA ALA A 47 -11.56 10.21 30.56
C ALA A 47 -12.13 10.89 31.82
N CYS A 48 -12.29 10.15 32.92
CA CYS A 48 -12.73 10.73 34.19
C CYS A 48 -11.78 11.86 34.65
N SER A 49 -10.47 11.68 34.48
CA SER A 49 -9.48 12.72 34.81
C SER A 49 -9.60 13.95 33.91
N ALA A 50 -9.88 13.77 32.63
CA ALA A 50 -10.09 14.85 31.66
C ALA A 50 -11.38 15.63 31.98
N GLU A 51 -12.48 14.92 32.26
CA GLU A 51 -13.76 15.50 32.67
C GLU A 51 -13.64 16.24 34.01
N SER A 52 -12.97 15.65 35.01
CA SER A 52 -12.71 16.30 36.30
C SER A 52 -11.82 17.53 36.15
N TYR A 53 -10.88 17.53 35.21
CA TYR A 53 -10.08 18.71 34.91
C TYR A 53 -10.93 19.80 34.26
N ALA A 54 -11.77 19.44 33.29
CA ALA A 54 -12.67 20.37 32.62
C ALA A 54 -13.64 21.03 33.61
N ALA A 55 -14.27 20.23 34.48
CA ALA A 55 -15.18 20.71 35.52
C ALA A 55 -14.49 21.68 36.49
N ARG A 56 -13.31 21.31 37.02
CA ARG A 56 -12.55 22.16 37.96
C ARG A 56 -12.14 23.51 37.39
N HIS A 57 -11.98 23.61 36.06
CA HIS A 57 -11.51 24.83 35.40
C HIS A 57 -12.61 25.53 34.58
N GLY A 58 -13.88 25.13 34.73
CA GLY A 58 -15.01 25.72 34.03
C GLY A 58 -14.94 25.59 32.50
N ILE A 59 -14.36 24.50 31.99
CA ILE A 59 -14.28 24.24 30.54
C ILE A 59 -15.48 23.38 30.13
N ALA A 60 -16.46 23.98 29.46
CA ALA A 60 -17.69 23.28 29.05
C ALA A 60 -17.46 22.26 27.91
N ARG A 61 -16.45 22.51 27.06
CA ARG A 61 -16.19 21.71 25.86
C ARG A 61 -15.33 20.50 26.18
N VAL A 62 -15.94 19.31 26.26
CA VAL A 62 -15.23 18.03 26.39
C VAL A 62 -15.44 17.21 25.13
N LEU A 63 -14.34 16.86 24.46
CA LEU A 63 -14.35 16.02 23.25
C LEU A 63 -13.94 14.60 23.61
N ARG A 64 -14.83 13.62 23.40
CA ARG A 64 -14.54 12.20 23.53
C ARG A 64 -14.12 11.64 22.17
N LEU A 65 -12.88 11.15 22.13
CA LEU A 65 -12.30 10.50 20.96
C LEU A 65 -12.48 9.00 21.04
N GLU A 66 -12.66 8.38 19.90
CA GLU A 66 -12.49 6.94 19.71
C GLU A 66 -11.97 6.66 18.32
N ASP A 67 -11.53 5.42 18.10
CA ASP A 67 -11.26 4.92 16.75
C ASP A 67 -12.52 5.03 15.88
N GLY A 68 -12.37 5.47 14.63
CA GLY A 68 -13.48 5.45 13.69
C GLY A 68 -13.79 4.03 13.17
N PHE A 69 -14.88 3.94 12.41
CA PHE A 69 -15.42 2.64 11.99
C PHE A 69 -14.55 1.93 10.93
N ILE A 70 -13.73 2.66 10.18
CA ILE A 70 -12.63 2.08 9.38
C ILE A 70 -11.33 2.50 10.03
N ARG A 71 -10.82 1.69 10.95
CA ARG A 71 -9.72 2.14 11.80
C ARG A 71 -8.38 2.04 11.10
N SER A 72 -7.98 0.85 10.67
CA SER A 72 -6.59 0.59 10.30
C SER A 72 -6.42 -0.74 9.56
N VAL A 73 -5.17 -1.02 9.15
CA VAL A 73 -4.81 -2.34 8.60
C VAL A 73 -4.97 -3.43 9.66
N GLY A 74 -4.33 -3.34 10.82
CA GLY A 74 -4.51 -4.32 11.89
C GLY A 74 -4.88 -3.67 13.22
N PRO A 75 -5.17 -4.47 14.26
CA PRO A 75 -5.51 -3.96 15.58
C PRO A 75 -4.28 -3.52 16.39
N GLY A 76 -4.50 -2.61 17.34
CA GLY A 76 -3.50 -2.17 18.32
C GLY A 76 -2.62 -0.99 17.86
N GLN A 77 -1.54 -0.76 18.62
CA GLN A 77 -0.69 0.43 18.48
C GLN A 77 0.31 0.35 17.31
N GLY A 78 0.60 -0.86 16.80
CA GLY A 78 1.50 -1.06 15.65
C GLY A 78 0.87 -0.71 14.29
N PHE A 79 -0.42 -0.40 14.28
CA PHE A 79 -1.15 0.00 13.08
C PHE A 79 -1.87 1.33 13.36
N PRO A 80 -1.40 2.45 12.78
CA PRO A 80 -1.99 3.76 13.04
C PRO A 80 -3.43 3.82 12.56
N ALA A 81 -4.27 4.55 13.30
CA ALA A 81 -5.65 4.78 12.91
C ALA A 81 -5.70 5.81 11.76
N CYS A 82 -6.48 5.53 10.73
CA CYS A 82 -6.79 6.43 9.62
C CYS A 82 -8.16 7.12 9.77
N SER A 83 -8.92 6.76 10.81
CA SER A 83 -10.16 7.42 11.17
C SER A 83 -10.31 7.57 12.68
N MET A 84 -10.94 8.66 13.09
CA MET A 84 -11.22 8.98 14.49
C MET A 84 -12.60 9.61 14.60
N VAL A 85 -13.38 9.20 15.59
CA VAL A 85 -14.64 9.89 15.93
C VAL A 85 -14.36 10.95 16.98
N ILE A 86 -15.12 12.04 16.92
CA ILE A 86 -15.00 13.17 17.85
C ILE A 86 -16.41 13.52 18.31
N ASP A 87 -16.74 13.17 19.54
CA ASP A 87 -18.05 13.39 20.13
C ASP A 87 -17.96 14.45 21.22
N ASP A 88 -18.71 15.53 21.06
CA ASP A 88 -18.79 16.65 21.99
C ASP A 88 -19.99 16.56 22.95
N LEU A 89 -20.77 15.49 22.89
CA LEU A 89 -21.97 15.29 23.68
C LEU A 89 -21.89 14.05 24.57
N GLY A 90 -21.60 12.90 23.97
CA GLY A 90 -21.53 11.59 24.60
C GLY A 90 -20.42 10.76 23.97
N ILE A 91 -20.74 9.52 23.60
CA ILE A 91 -19.94 8.70 22.68
C ILE A 91 -20.85 7.64 22.05
N TYR A 92 -20.66 7.32 20.78
CA TYR A 92 -21.58 6.47 19.99
C TYR A 92 -21.97 5.11 20.62
N TYR A 93 -21.09 4.47 21.41
CA TYR A 93 -21.37 3.18 22.03
C TYR A 93 -22.11 3.28 23.37
N ASP A 94 -22.34 4.49 23.89
CA ASP A 94 -23.00 4.70 25.17
C ASP A 94 -24.50 4.94 24.97
N ALA A 95 -25.29 3.90 25.25
CA ALA A 95 -26.74 3.92 25.10
C ALA A 95 -27.45 4.50 26.33
N ALA A 96 -26.76 4.79 27.43
CA ALA A 96 -27.38 5.40 28.61
C ALA A 96 -27.67 6.89 28.40
N GLY A 97 -26.82 7.58 27.63
CA GLY A 97 -26.96 9.01 27.32
C GLY A 97 -26.97 9.31 25.82
N PRO A 98 -27.34 10.55 25.42
CA PRO A 98 -27.27 10.95 24.03
C PRO A 98 -25.82 11.03 23.54
N SER A 99 -25.60 10.74 22.26
CA SER A 99 -24.32 10.94 21.57
C SER A 99 -24.49 11.83 20.33
N ARG A 100 -23.42 12.51 19.89
CA ARG A 100 -23.47 13.31 18.66
C ARG A 100 -23.84 12.44 17.44
N PHE A 101 -23.42 11.17 17.47
CA PHE A 101 -23.81 10.19 16.46
C PHE A 101 -25.33 10.03 16.34
N GLU A 102 -26.06 9.88 17.45
CA GLU A 102 -27.52 9.69 17.41
C GLU A 102 -28.25 10.88 16.77
N TYR A 103 -27.79 12.10 17.02
CA TYR A 103 -28.31 13.28 16.32
C TYR A 103 -28.04 13.22 14.82
N MET A 104 -26.81 12.90 14.43
CA MET A 104 -26.41 12.83 13.01
C MET A 104 -27.15 11.72 12.24
N ALA A 105 -27.46 10.60 12.90
CA ALA A 105 -28.21 9.48 12.35
C ALA A 105 -29.70 9.82 12.14
N ALA A 106 -30.28 10.61 13.05
CA ALA A 106 -31.68 11.05 12.95
C ALA A 106 -31.91 12.14 11.89
N MET A 107 -30.86 12.86 11.47
CA MET A 107 -30.99 13.91 10.46
C MET A 107 -31.36 13.33 9.09
N PRO A 108 -32.35 13.92 8.38
CA PRO A 108 -32.70 13.49 7.03
C PRO A 108 -31.53 13.67 6.05
N LEU A 109 -31.56 12.89 4.98
CA LEU A 109 -30.60 13.00 3.88
C LEU A 109 -31.27 13.65 2.67
N SER A 110 -30.53 14.51 1.98
CA SER A 110 -30.86 14.95 0.62
C SER A 110 -30.74 13.79 -0.39
N GLY A 111 -31.26 13.96 -1.61
CA GLY A 111 -31.13 12.95 -2.67
C GLY A 111 -29.67 12.62 -3.02
N ARG A 112 -28.77 13.63 -2.97
CA ARG A 112 -27.33 13.45 -3.18
C ARG A 112 -26.67 12.66 -2.05
N GLU A 113 -27.04 12.92 -0.80
CA GLU A 113 -26.50 12.20 0.35
C GLU A 113 -26.95 10.74 0.36
N HIS A 114 -28.20 10.44 -0.01
CA HIS A 114 -28.66 9.08 -0.23
C HIS A 114 -27.84 8.36 -1.31
N ALA A 115 -27.60 9.02 -2.45
CA ALA A 115 -26.78 8.46 -3.52
C ALA A 115 -25.34 8.17 -3.05
N ARG A 116 -24.72 9.11 -2.32
CA ARG A 116 -23.38 8.93 -1.74
C ARG A 116 -23.34 7.79 -0.73
N ALA A 117 -24.35 7.66 0.14
CA ALA A 117 -24.45 6.57 1.08
C ALA A 117 -24.49 5.21 0.37
N ARG A 118 -25.34 5.05 -0.65
CA ARG A 118 -25.42 3.80 -1.44
C ARG A 118 -24.12 3.47 -2.17
N GLN A 119 -23.47 4.48 -2.75
CA GLN A 119 -22.16 4.30 -3.39
C GLN A 119 -21.08 3.89 -2.39
N LEU A 120 -21.05 4.48 -1.20
CA LEU A 120 -20.14 4.08 -0.13
C LEU A 120 -20.40 2.65 0.35
N ILE A 121 -21.66 2.25 0.49
CA ILE A 121 -22.02 0.86 0.84
C ILE A 121 -21.56 -0.10 -0.26
N ALA A 122 -21.81 0.22 -1.53
CA ALA A 122 -21.34 -0.60 -2.66
C ALA A 122 -19.82 -0.71 -2.68
N ARG A 123 -19.10 0.41 -2.53
CA ARG A 123 -17.63 0.44 -2.48
C ARG A 123 -17.08 -0.33 -1.29
N TRP A 124 -17.69 -0.21 -0.11
CA TRP A 124 -17.33 -0.98 1.09
C TRP A 124 -17.43 -2.48 0.81
N ARG A 125 -18.51 -2.91 0.15
CA ARG A 125 -18.71 -4.30 -0.25
C ARG A 125 -17.66 -4.70 -1.29
N GLU A 126 -17.50 -3.98 -2.38
CA GLU A 126 -16.55 -4.36 -3.43
C GLU A 126 -15.09 -4.44 -2.92
N ALA A 127 -14.72 -3.57 -1.98
CA ALA A 127 -13.39 -3.51 -1.40
C ALA A 127 -13.09 -4.56 -0.31
N ASP A 128 -14.09 -5.35 0.12
CA ASP A 128 -13.98 -6.29 1.25
C ASP A 128 -13.41 -5.65 2.53
N VAL A 129 -13.78 -4.40 2.84
CA VAL A 129 -13.24 -3.68 3.99
C VAL A 129 -14.02 -3.97 5.29
N SER A 130 -13.34 -3.82 6.42
CA SER A 130 -13.88 -3.92 7.79
C SER A 130 -13.15 -2.91 8.69
N LYS A 131 -13.43 -2.89 9.99
CA LYS A 131 -12.66 -2.08 10.97
C LYS A 131 -11.15 -2.36 10.90
N TYR A 132 -10.79 -3.65 10.78
CA TYR A 132 -9.43 -4.14 10.63
C TYR A 132 -9.33 -5.02 9.37
N ASN A 133 -8.23 -4.90 8.65
CA ASN A 133 -8.08 -5.36 7.27
C ASN A 133 -6.82 -6.21 7.04
N HIS A 134 -6.16 -6.72 8.08
CA HIS A 134 -4.91 -7.48 7.98
C HIS A 134 -5.13 -8.97 7.77
N ALA A 135 -6.23 -9.50 8.30
CA ALA A 135 -6.51 -10.92 8.32
C ALA A 135 -6.72 -11.46 6.89
N PRO A 136 -6.18 -12.65 6.56
CA PRO A 136 -6.43 -13.31 5.29
C PRO A 136 -7.91 -13.71 5.16
N ALA A 137 -8.38 -13.84 3.93
CA ALA A 137 -9.65 -14.53 3.67
C ALA A 137 -9.52 -16.01 4.04
N PRO A 138 -10.59 -16.66 4.53
CA PRO A 138 -10.59 -18.11 4.75
C PRO A 138 -10.37 -18.86 3.44
N ALA A 139 -9.54 -19.91 3.47
CA ALA A 139 -9.33 -20.78 2.32
C ALA A 139 -10.63 -21.50 1.90
N THR A 140 -11.43 -21.91 2.88
CA THR A 140 -12.76 -22.50 2.69
C THR A 140 -13.73 -21.89 3.69
N LEU A 141 -14.93 -21.55 3.24
CA LEU A 141 -15.99 -21.08 4.13
C LEU A 141 -16.56 -22.26 4.96
N PRO A 142 -17.11 -21.97 6.16
CA PRO A 142 -17.87 -22.97 6.90
C PRO A 142 -19.04 -23.53 6.08
N GLN A 143 -19.41 -24.78 6.34
CA GLN A 143 -20.52 -25.43 5.66
C GLN A 143 -21.83 -24.66 5.87
N LEU A 144 -22.50 -24.32 4.77
CA LEU A 144 -23.78 -23.65 4.77
C LEU A 144 -24.94 -24.62 5.05
N PRO A 145 -26.06 -24.15 5.62
CA PRO A 145 -26.27 -22.80 6.17
C PRO A 145 -25.66 -22.65 7.58
N TYR A 146 -25.19 -21.44 7.91
CA TYR A 146 -24.72 -21.13 9.26
C TYR A 146 -25.12 -19.74 9.76
N ILE A 147 -25.16 -19.62 11.08
CA ILE A 147 -25.31 -18.36 11.82
C ILE A 147 -23.95 -17.93 12.33
N LEU A 148 -23.59 -16.67 12.09
CA LEU A 148 -22.36 -16.11 12.61
C LEU A 148 -22.62 -15.45 13.97
N VAL A 149 -21.99 -15.97 15.02
CA VAL A 149 -22.01 -15.39 16.37
C VAL A 149 -20.68 -14.69 16.61
N VAL A 150 -20.73 -13.42 16.98
CA VAL A 150 -19.54 -12.56 17.10
C VAL A 150 -19.19 -12.36 18.57
N ASP A 151 -17.98 -12.78 18.95
CA ASP A 151 -17.43 -12.50 20.28
C ASP A 151 -16.81 -11.09 20.36
N GLN A 152 -16.58 -10.61 21.56
CA GLN A 152 -15.87 -9.35 21.85
C GLN A 152 -14.82 -9.55 22.92
N THR A 153 -13.93 -8.57 23.07
CA THR A 153 -12.92 -8.62 24.13
C THR A 153 -13.56 -8.37 25.49
N LEU A 154 -13.13 -9.09 26.52
CA LEU A 154 -13.49 -8.79 27.90
C LEU A 154 -13.18 -7.32 28.22
N ASP A 155 -14.07 -6.69 29.00
CA ASP A 155 -14.01 -5.27 29.38
C ASP A 155 -14.08 -4.27 28.21
N ASP A 156 -14.60 -4.71 27.06
CA ASP A 156 -14.98 -3.78 25.99
C ASP A 156 -16.02 -2.79 26.53
N ALA A 157 -15.67 -1.50 26.51
CA ALA A 157 -16.53 -0.43 26.99
C ALA A 157 -17.90 -0.44 26.30
N SER A 158 -17.95 -0.82 25.02
CA SER A 158 -19.21 -0.89 24.27
C SER A 158 -20.19 -1.92 24.83
N VAL A 159 -19.72 -2.98 25.51
CA VAL A 159 -20.60 -3.97 26.16
C VAL A 159 -21.33 -3.32 27.34
N ARG A 160 -20.56 -2.78 28.30
CA ARG A 160 -21.12 -2.16 29.50
C ARG A 160 -22.01 -0.96 29.16
N TYR A 161 -21.50 -0.05 28.32
CA TYR A 161 -22.21 1.18 27.97
C TYR A 161 -23.31 0.94 26.92
N GLY A 162 -23.29 -0.21 26.24
CA GLY A 162 -24.39 -0.74 25.44
C GLY A 162 -25.40 -1.55 26.25
N LEU A 163 -25.50 -1.34 27.57
CA LEU A 163 -26.48 -1.98 28.46
C LEU A 163 -26.42 -3.52 28.48
N ALA A 164 -25.22 -4.07 28.28
CA ALA A 164 -24.98 -5.51 28.26
C ALA A 164 -23.87 -5.92 29.24
N ASP A 165 -23.74 -7.23 29.42
CA ASP A 165 -22.85 -7.89 30.37
C ASP A 165 -22.42 -9.27 29.84
N ALA A 166 -21.64 -10.01 30.63
CA ALA A 166 -21.21 -11.37 30.27
C ALA A 166 -22.41 -12.32 30.02
N GLY A 167 -23.48 -12.22 30.81
CA GLY A 167 -24.69 -13.02 30.63
C GLY A 167 -25.38 -12.76 29.28
N SER A 168 -25.18 -11.58 28.69
CA SER A 168 -25.69 -11.24 27.36
C SER A 168 -25.09 -12.11 26.25
N PHE A 169 -23.82 -12.50 26.37
CA PHE A 169 -23.15 -13.39 25.42
C PHE A 169 -23.69 -14.83 25.50
N GLN A 170 -23.99 -15.31 26.72
CA GLN A 170 -24.64 -16.60 26.92
C GLN A 170 -26.04 -16.62 26.30
N ARG A 171 -26.87 -15.60 26.60
CA ARG A 171 -28.21 -15.45 26.01
C ARG A 171 -28.16 -15.39 24.48
N MET A 172 -27.21 -14.65 23.93
CA MET A 172 -26.98 -14.55 22.49
C MET A 172 -26.70 -15.92 21.85
N LEU A 173 -25.78 -16.70 22.42
CA LEU A 173 -25.41 -18.01 21.89
C LEU A 173 -26.59 -18.99 21.96
N HIS A 174 -27.31 -19.02 23.08
CA HIS A 174 -28.48 -19.87 23.25
C HIS A 174 -29.60 -19.48 22.25
N ALA A 175 -29.89 -18.19 22.12
CA ALA A 175 -30.91 -17.73 21.18
C ALA A 175 -30.56 -18.07 19.72
N ALA A 176 -29.28 -18.04 19.33
CA ALA A 176 -28.85 -18.47 18.00
C ALA A 176 -29.11 -19.97 17.77
N ILE A 177 -28.81 -20.80 18.77
CA ILE A 177 -29.01 -22.27 18.76
C ILE A 177 -30.50 -22.62 18.66
N GLU A 178 -31.36 -21.92 19.42
CA GLU A 178 -32.80 -22.16 19.49
C GLU A 178 -33.55 -21.64 18.26
N ARG A 179 -33.23 -20.42 17.82
CA ARG A 179 -33.94 -19.76 16.70
C ARG A 179 -33.64 -20.41 15.35
N TYR A 180 -32.43 -20.97 15.19
CA TYR A 180 -32.00 -21.62 13.95
C TYR A 180 -31.58 -23.07 14.22
N PRO A 181 -32.54 -23.98 14.46
CA PRO A 181 -32.25 -25.36 14.91
C PRO A 181 -31.53 -26.21 13.86
N THR A 182 -31.67 -25.88 12.57
CA THR A 182 -31.05 -26.61 11.45
C THR A 182 -29.72 -26.02 10.99
N CYS A 183 -29.35 -24.83 11.46
CA CYS A 183 -28.11 -24.17 11.06
C CYS A 183 -26.95 -24.56 11.97
N ARG A 184 -25.75 -24.56 11.41
CA ARG A 184 -24.51 -24.56 12.20
C ARG A 184 -24.33 -23.19 12.86
N ILE A 185 -23.72 -23.16 14.03
CA ILE A 185 -23.38 -21.92 14.74
C ILE A 185 -21.88 -21.72 14.64
N VAL A 186 -21.45 -20.70 13.92
CA VAL A 186 -20.04 -20.38 13.72
C VAL A 186 -19.69 -19.22 14.63
N VAL A 187 -18.78 -19.44 15.57
CA VAL A 187 -18.34 -18.42 16.53
C VAL A 187 -17.02 -17.83 16.08
N LYS A 188 -17.03 -16.52 15.82
CA LYS A 188 -15.82 -15.76 15.46
C LYS A 188 -15.33 -14.96 16.67
N GLU A 189 -14.15 -15.33 17.15
CA GLU A 189 -13.47 -14.59 18.21
C GLU A 189 -12.87 -13.27 17.71
N HIS A 190 -12.73 -12.30 18.61
CA HIS A 190 -12.13 -11.01 18.30
C HIS A 190 -10.62 -11.15 17.97
N PRO A 191 -10.07 -10.41 16.98
CA PRO A 191 -8.66 -10.54 16.59
C PRO A 191 -7.66 -10.34 17.74
N GLU A 192 -7.95 -9.45 18.70
CA GLU A 192 -7.08 -9.26 19.87
C GLU A 192 -7.08 -10.47 20.83
N VAL A 193 -8.16 -11.26 20.86
CA VAL A 193 -8.22 -12.53 21.61
C VAL A 193 -7.38 -13.58 20.92
N PHE A 194 -7.50 -13.70 19.60
CA PHE A 194 -6.67 -14.61 18.81
C PHE A 194 -5.17 -14.32 18.98
N SER A 195 -4.79 -13.04 19.02
CA SER A 195 -3.39 -12.63 19.23
C SER A 195 -2.86 -12.88 20.66
N GLY A 196 -3.69 -13.43 21.56
CA GLY A 196 -3.37 -13.68 22.97
C GLY A 196 -3.26 -12.42 23.84
N ARG A 197 -3.59 -11.24 23.30
CA ARG A 197 -3.49 -9.95 24.02
C ARG A 197 -4.63 -9.71 24.99
N LYS A 198 -5.79 -10.34 24.76
CA LYS A 198 -7.01 -10.21 25.56
C LYS A 198 -7.75 -11.54 25.66
N ARG A 199 -8.73 -11.61 26.57
CA ARG A 199 -9.69 -12.74 26.68
C ARG A 199 -11.02 -12.36 26.03
N GLY A 200 -11.77 -13.35 25.53
CA GLY A 200 -13.12 -13.19 24.97
C GLY A 200 -14.21 -13.54 26.00
N TYR A 201 -15.48 -13.27 25.69
CA TYR A 201 -16.61 -13.63 26.55
C TYR A 201 -17.10 -15.06 26.29
N LEU A 202 -16.97 -15.56 25.07
CA LEU A 202 -17.49 -16.87 24.68
C LEU A 202 -16.53 -18.03 24.97
N GLY A 203 -15.25 -17.75 25.27
CA GLY A 203 -14.20 -18.77 25.41
C GLY A 203 -14.62 -19.98 26.28
N GLU A 204 -14.99 -19.72 27.54
CA GLU A 204 -15.38 -20.77 28.50
C GLU A 204 -16.69 -21.48 28.10
N LEU A 205 -17.62 -20.76 27.47
CA LEU A 205 -18.90 -21.33 27.01
C LEU A 205 -18.70 -22.32 25.85
N LEU A 206 -17.61 -22.17 25.09
CA LEU A 206 -17.27 -23.04 23.97
C LEU A 206 -16.48 -24.29 24.39
N ASP A 207 -16.01 -24.35 25.64
CA ASP A 207 -15.33 -25.53 26.18
C ASP A 207 -16.32 -26.67 26.47
N CYS A 208 -17.61 -26.36 26.61
CA CYS A 208 -18.69 -27.35 26.63
C CYS A 208 -19.03 -27.79 25.19
N PRO A 209 -18.75 -29.05 24.80
CA PRO A 209 -18.91 -29.47 23.41
C PRO A 209 -20.39 -29.49 23.00
N ASN A 210 -20.69 -28.76 21.92
CA ASN A 210 -21.97 -28.81 21.22
C ASN A 210 -21.71 -29.11 19.73
N ALA A 211 -22.25 -30.20 19.21
CA ALA A 211 -21.99 -30.67 17.84
C ALA A 211 -22.33 -29.65 16.74
N ARG A 212 -23.21 -28.68 17.02
CA ARG A 212 -23.59 -27.62 16.07
C ARG A 212 -22.74 -26.36 16.17
N VAL A 213 -21.96 -26.20 17.24
CA VAL A 213 -21.16 -24.99 17.50
C VAL A 213 -19.74 -25.22 17.04
N GLN A 214 -19.28 -24.38 16.11
CA GLN A 214 -17.93 -24.38 15.59
C GLN A 214 -17.22 -23.08 15.98
N ARG A 215 -16.17 -23.19 16.78
CA ARG A 215 -15.23 -22.09 17.04
C ARG A 215 -14.25 -21.95 15.87
N LEU A 216 -14.11 -20.75 15.32
CA LEU A 216 -13.07 -20.46 14.34
C LEU A 216 -11.74 -20.21 15.03
N SER A 217 -10.80 -21.15 14.88
CA SER A 217 -9.49 -21.15 15.53
C SER A 217 -8.41 -20.43 14.72
N GLU A 218 -8.77 -19.53 13.83
CA GLU A 218 -7.85 -18.79 12.94
C GLU A 218 -8.21 -17.30 12.90
N ASP A 219 -7.20 -16.43 12.72
CA ASP A 219 -7.40 -15.00 12.48
C ASP A 219 -7.88 -14.77 11.05
N LEU A 220 -9.18 -14.94 10.84
CA LEU A 220 -9.81 -14.84 9.54
C LEU A 220 -10.50 -13.49 9.35
N HIS A 221 -10.43 -12.98 8.13
CA HIS A 221 -11.18 -11.80 7.73
C HIS A 221 -12.68 -12.06 7.86
N VAL A 222 -13.38 -11.13 8.50
CA VAL A 222 -14.79 -11.32 8.86
C VAL A 222 -15.74 -11.21 7.66
N VAL A 223 -15.36 -10.46 6.61
CA VAL A 223 -16.27 -10.13 5.49
C VAL A 223 -16.72 -11.36 4.68
N PRO A 224 -15.86 -12.31 4.30
CA PRO A 224 -16.31 -13.55 3.65
C PRO A 224 -17.28 -14.34 4.55
N LEU A 225 -17.02 -14.37 5.86
CA LEU A 225 -17.84 -15.10 6.83
C LEU A 225 -19.22 -14.46 7.01
N LEU A 226 -19.29 -13.13 7.14
CA LEU A 226 -20.58 -12.45 7.30
C LEU A 226 -21.41 -12.52 6.02
N ARG A 227 -20.79 -12.45 4.82
CA ARG A 227 -21.52 -12.48 3.55
C ARG A 227 -22.18 -13.82 3.27
N ALA A 228 -21.57 -14.91 3.69
CA ALA A 228 -22.13 -16.24 3.51
C ALA A 228 -23.10 -16.62 4.64
N ALA A 229 -23.04 -15.96 5.80
CA ALA A 229 -23.95 -16.23 6.92
C ALA A 229 -25.42 -15.99 6.56
N THR A 230 -26.30 -16.80 7.15
CA THR A 230 -27.76 -16.66 7.09
C THR A 230 -28.23 -15.47 7.93
N ALA A 231 -27.67 -15.31 9.13
CA ALA A 231 -27.88 -14.18 10.02
C ALA A 231 -26.65 -13.97 10.91
N VAL A 232 -26.55 -12.78 11.50
CA VAL A 232 -25.45 -12.40 12.40
C VAL A 232 -25.99 -12.05 13.78
N PHE A 233 -25.38 -12.64 14.81
CA PHE A 233 -25.71 -12.43 16.22
C PHE A 233 -24.55 -11.72 16.89
N THR A 234 -24.86 -10.64 17.59
CA THR A 234 -23.84 -9.85 18.29
C THR A 234 -24.42 -9.20 19.55
N VAL A 235 -23.56 -8.93 20.53
CA VAL A 235 -23.93 -8.10 21.68
C VAL A 235 -23.87 -6.63 21.27
N THR A 236 -22.66 -6.09 21.06
CA THR A 236 -22.44 -4.69 20.68
C THR A 236 -21.35 -4.49 19.63
N SER A 237 -20.84 -5.57 19.03
CA SER A 237 -19.72 -5.51 18.10
C SER A 237 -20.05 -4.70 16.86
N GLN A 238 -19.08 -3.96 16.34
CA GLN A 238 -19.24 -3.25 15.06
C GLN A 238 -19.57 -4.19 13.89
N VAL A 239 -19.20 -5.47 13.98
CA VAL A 239 -19.52 -6.47 12.95
C VAL A 239 -21.03 -6.56 12.68
N GLY A 240 -21.89 -6.25 13.66
CA GLY A 240 -23.34 -6.16 13.41
C GLY A 240 -23.71 -5.01 12.47
N PHE A 241 -23.08 -3.84 12.59
CA PHE A 241 -23.25 -2.76 11.62
C PHE A 241 -22.75 -3.17 10.24
N GLU A 242 -21.58 -3.81 10.17
CA GLU A 242 -21.03 -4.31 8.90
C GLU A 242 -21.98 -5.34 8.26
N ALA A 243 -22.60 -6.21 9.05
CA ALA A 243 -23.61 -7.16 8.57
C ALA A 243 -24.84 -6.45 7.97
N LEU A 244 -25.31 -5.33 8.56
CA LEU A 244 -26.34 -4.48 7.94
C LEU A 244 -25.88 -3.92 6.61
N LEU A 245 -24.63 -3.43 6.54
CA LEU A 245 -24.04 -2.96 5.28
C LEU A 245 -24.02 -4.05 4.23
N HIS A 246 -23.98 -5.33 4.59
CA HIS A 246 -24.05 -6.48 3.66
C HIS A 246 -25.47 -7.04 3.46
N GLY A 247 -26.50 -6.37 3.98
CA GLY A 247 -27.90 -6.78 3.84
C GLY A 247 -28.26 -8.04 4.63
N LYS A 248 -27.56 -8.33 5.73
CA LYS A 248 -27.81 -9.49 6.58
C LYS A 248 -28.81 -9.18 7.68
N PRO A 249 -29.67 -10.13 8.07
CA PRO A 249 -30.42 -10.05 9.33
C PRO A 249 -29.44 -10.00 10.51
N VAL A 250 -29.65 -9.04 11.40
CA VAL A 250 -28.80 -8.81 12.57
C VAL A 250 -29.63 -8.86 13.85
N HIS A 251 -29.21 -9.70 14.78
CA HIS A 251 -29.78 -9.84 16.11
C HIS A 251 -28.83 -9.23 17.15
N THR A 252 -29.33 -8.29 17.95
CA THR A 252 -28.52 -7.60 18.96
C THR A 252 -28.95 -7.98 20.38
N PHE A 253 -27.97 -8.20 21.25
CA PHE A 253 -28.17 -8.56 22.67
C PHE A 253 -27.64 -7.50 23.65
N GLY A 254 -27.10 -6.41 23.12
CA GLY A 254 -26.96 -5.13 23.79
C GLY A 254 -27.61 -4.03 22.93
N MET A 255 -27.26 -2.78 23.21
CA MET A 255 -27.75 -1.60 22.50
C MET A 255 -26.59 -0.84 21.83
N PRO A 256 -25.91 -1.43 20.82
CA PRO A 256 -24.86 -0.74 20.07
C PRO A 256 -25.42 0.47 19.29
N PHE A 257 -24.54 1.31 18.74
CA PHE A 257 -24.93 2.54 18.04
C PHE A 257 -25.92 2.35 16.88
N TYR A 258 -25.92 1.16 16.27
CA TYR A 258 -26.77 0.80 15.13
C TYR A 258 -28.06 0.06 15.51
N ALA A 259 -28.26 -0.29 16.78
CA ALA A 259 -29.48 -0.90 17.29
C ALA A 259 -30.53 0.15 17.67
N GLY A 260 -31.80 -0.24 17.73
CA GLY A 260 -32.91 0.62 18.13
C GLY A 260 -33.39 1.61 17.06
N TRP A 261 -32.92 1.45 15.83
CA TRP A 261 -33.28 2.27 14.66
C TRP A 261 -34.23 1.55 13.70
N GLY A 262 -34.81 0.41 14.10
CA GLY A 262 -35.68 -0.41 13.25
C GLY A 262 -34.98 -1.21 12.14
N LEU A 263 -33.64 -1.28 12.17
CA LEU A 263 -32.82 -2.03 11.21
C LEU A 263 -32.34 -3.40 11.73
N THR A 264 -32.56 -3.68 13.01
CA THR A 264 -32.06 -4.84 13.74
C THR A 264 -33.19 -5.52 14.52
N ALA A 265 -33.03 -6.81 14.80
CA ALA A 265 -33.86 -7.51 15.78
C ALA A 265 -33.24 -7.37 17.17
N ASP A 266 -33.73 -6.38 17.92
CA ASP A 266 -33.15 -6.00 19.21
C ASP A 266 -33.75 -6.78 20.38
N SER A 267 -32.89 -7.32 21.24
CA SER A 267 -33.32 -8.01 22.48
C SER A 267 -33.62 -7.04 23.63
N LEU A 268 -33.17 -5.79 23.51
CA LEU A 268 -33.41 -4.73 24.49
C LEU A 268 -34.35 -3.67 23.89
N PRO A 269 -35.18 -3.00 24.72
CA PRO A 269 -36.01 -1.90 24.24
C PRO A 269 -35.15 -0.74 23.72
N PRO A 270 -35.50 -0.13 22.58
CA PRO A 270 -34.75 0.99 22.04
C PRO A 270 -34.82 2.21 22.96
N PRO A 271 -33.74 3.00 23.08
CA PRO A 271 -33.80 4.31 23.71
C PRO A 271 -34.86 5.17 23.01
N TRP A 272 -35.70 5.88 23.77
CA TRP A 272 -36.82 6.69 23.24
C TRP A 272 -36.40 7.74 22.18
N ARG A 273 -35.11 8.14 22.20
CA ARG A 273 -34.50 9.10 21.26
C ARG A 273 -34.13 8.49 19.90
N ARG A 274 -34.12 7.16 19.77
CA ARG A 274 -33.89 6.46 18.49
C ARG A 274 -35.25 6.13 17.87
N ARG A 275 -35.46 6.63 16.65
CA ARG A 275 -36.65 6.37 15.84
C ARG A 275 -36.24 5.65 14.57
N PRO A 276 -37.13 4.94 13.87
CA PRO A 276 -36.76 4.26 12.64
C PRO A 276 -36.04 5.17 11.64
N VAL A 277 -34.90 4.72 11.10
CA VAL A 277 -34.19 5.39 10.00
C VAL A 277 -33.82 4.40 8.91
N SER A 278 -33.56 4.90 7.71
CA SER A 278 -33.05 4.07 6.61
C SER A 278 -31.60 3.63 6.86
N LEU A 279 -31.19 2.53 6.20
CA LEU A 279 -29.79 2.11 6.20
C LEU A 279 -28.88 3.20 5.60
N ASP A 280 -29.35 3.93 4.59
CA ASP A 280 -28.63 5.06 3.98
C ASP A 280 -28.34 6.14 5.03
N GLN A 281 -29.33 6.54 5.84
CA GLN A 281 -29.17 7.51 6.94
C GLN A 281 -28.14 7.05 7.98
N LEU A 282 -28.29 5.82 8.48
CA LEU A 282 -27.39 5.27 9.49
C LEU A 282 -25.95 5.18 8.94
N SER A 283 -25.80 4.70 7.71
CA SER A 283 -24.49 4.53 7.05
C SER A 283 -23.83 5.88 6.74
N TYR A 284 -24.61 6.88 6.32
CA TYR A 284 -24.09 8.23 6.07
C TYR A 284 -23.64 8.91 7.36
N ALA A 285 -24.40 8.74 8.45
CA ALA A 285 -23.97 9.23 9.76
C ALA A 285 -22.68 8.55 10.21
N ALA A 286 -22.62 7.21 10.09
CA ALA A 286 -21.49 6.41 10.54
C ALA A 286 -20.24 6.62 9.70
N LEU A 287 -20.33 6.80 8.39
CA LEU A 287 -19.17 6.83 7.51
C LEU A 287 -18.82 8.23 6.99
N VAL A 288 -19.72 9.22 7.10
CA VAL A 288 -19.48 10.56 6.52
C VAL A 288 -19.55 11.65 7.58
N ARG A 289 -20.64 11.74 8.35
CA ARG A 289 -20.86 12.88 9.26
C ARG A 289 -20.05 12.79 10.54
N TYR A 290 -19.98 11.60 11.14
CA TYR A 290 -19.47 11.42 12.50
C TYR A 290 -17.95 11.20 12.58
N PRO A 291 -17.34 10.31 11.77
CA PRO A 291 -15.89 10.12 11.80
C PRO A 291 -15.16 11.17 10.98
N ARG A 292 -13.88 11.29 11.29
CA ARG A 292 -12.93 12.13 10.59
C ARG A 292 -11.79 11.26 10.07
N TYR A 293 -11.44 11.37 8.78
CA TYR A 293 -10.41 10.56 8.13
C TYR A 293 -9.12 11.33 7.83
N VAL A 294 -7.98 10.67 7.98
CA VAL A 294 -6.65 11.20 7.60
C VAL A 294 -5.94 10.14 6.79
N HIS A 295 -5.46 10.53 5.60
CA HIS A 295 -4.81 9.60 4.70
C HIS A 295 -3.43 9.20 5.25
N PRO A 296 -3.12 7.90 5.41
CA PRO A 296 -1.90 7.46 6.11
C PRO A 296 -0.60 7.92 5.47
N HIS A 297 -0.57 8.10 4.14
CA HIS A 297 0.64 8.48 3.43
C HIS A 297 0.91 10.00 3.45
N THR A 298 -0.14 10.81 3.39
CA THR A 298 -0.01 12.27 3.23
C THR A 298 -0.19 13.02 4.54
N ALA A 299 -0.75 12.39 5.57
CA ALA A 299 -1.15 13.02 6.83
C ALA A 299 -2.20 14.14 6.68
N VAL A 300 -2.89 14.19 5.54
CA VAL A 300 -3.91 15.21 5.22
C VAL A 300 -5.32 14.65 5.46
N ARG A 301 -6.26 15.54 5.81
CA ARG A 301 -7.70 15.25 5.86
C ARG A 301 -8.16 14.67 4.52
N CYS A 302 -8.97 13.60 4.58
CA CYS A 302 -9.56 12.97 3.40
C CYS A 302 -10.99 12.51 3.72
N GLU A 303 -11.63 11.89 2.75
CA GLU A 303 -12.98 11.36 2.86
C GLU A 303 -12.98 9.83 3.08
N ALA A 304 -14.13 9.25 3.37
CA ALA A 304 -14.25 7.81 3.62
C ALA A 304 -13.86 6.97 2.40
N GLU A 305 -14.17 7.46 1.20
CA GLU A 305 -13.86 6.84 -0.08
C GLU A 305 -12.35 6.58 -0.22
N ASP A 306 -11.50 7.56 0.14
CA ASP A 306 -10.05 7.46 0.06
C ASP A 306 -9.51 6.37 1.00
N ILE A 307 -10.09 6.27 2.19
CA ILE A 307 -9.69 5.26 3.18
C ILE A 307 -10.17 3.86 2.80
N ILE A 308 -11.35 3.73 2.18
CA ILE A 308 -11.82 2.44 1.64
C ILE A 308 -10.85 1.96 0.56
N ASP A 309 -10.47 2.82 -0.39
CA ASP A 309 -9.52 2.50 -1.45
C ASP A 309 -8.14 2.13 -0.91
N TYR A 310 -7.65 2.91 0.05
CA TYR A 310 -6.40 2.62 0.72
C TYR A 310 -6.45 1.23 1.37
N MET A 311 -7.51 0.90 2.11
CA MET A 311 -7.66 -0.42 2.75
C MET A 311 -7.79 -1.55 1.71
N ALA A 312 -8.52 -1.32 0.62
CA ALA A 312 -8.63 -2.25 -0.50
C ALA A 312 -7.24 -2.58 -1.09
N LEU A 313 -6.41 -1.56 -1.30
CA LEU A 313 -5.03 -1.72 -1.74
C LEU A 313 -4.22 -2.53 -0.74
N GLN A 314 -4.29 -2.21 0.55
CA GLN A 314 -3.57 -2.95 1.60
C GLN A 314 -3.93 -4.43 1.59
N ARG A 315 -5.23 -4.74 1.50
CA ARG A 315 -5.72 -6.13 1.45
C ARG A 315 -5.21 -6.86 0.23
N ARG A 316 -5.44 -6.30 -0.96
CA ARG A 316 -5.02 -6.88 -2.24
C ARG A 316 -3.52 -7.18 -2.23
N MET A 317 -2.69 -6.22 -1.81
CA MET A 317 -1.23 -6.37 -1.83
C MET A 317 -0.69 -7.37 -0.81
N ARG A 318 -1.36 -7.53 0.35
CA ARG A 318 -0.95 -8.49 1.40
C ARG A 318 -1.30 -9.93 1.07
N GLN A 319 -2.30 -10.14 0.23
CA GLN A 319 -2.83 -11.46 -0.11
C GLN A 319 -2.26 -12.01 -1.43
N GLN A 320 -1.40 -11.26 -2.11
CA GLN A 320 -0.77 -11.69 -3.37
C GLN A 320 0.20 -12.86 -3.22
N PHE A 321 0.68 -13.13 -2.01
CA PHE A 321 1.64 -14.21 -1.75
C PHE A 321 1.16 -15.13 -0.63
N PRO A 322 1.63 -16.39 -0.62
CA PRO A 322 1.39 -17.32 0.49
C PRO A 322 1.86 -16.77 1.84
N ALA A 323 1.31 -17.31 2.92
CA ALA A 323 1.69 -16.93 4.28
C ALA A 323 3.18 -17.17 4.59
N HIS A 324 3.82 -18.14 3.94
CA HIS A 324 5.23 -18.47 4.13
C HIS A 324 6.00 -18.37 2.81
N LEU A 325 7.08 -17.59 2.82
CA LEU A 325 7.97 -17.39 1.69
C LEU A 325 9.42 -17.69 2.07
N HIS A 326 10.16 -18.25 1.12
CA HIS A 326 11.60 -18.46 1.24
C HIS A 326 12.34 -17.44 0.38
N ALA A 327 13.48 -16.93 0.83
CA ALA A 327 14.22 -15.92 0.08
C ALA A 327 15.72 -16.23 0.02
N VAL A 328 16.31 -16.12 -1.17
CA VAL A 328 17.74 -16.33 -1.45
C VAL A 328 18.32 -15.12 -2.21
N GLY A 329 19.60 -14.80 -2.00
CA GLY A 329 20.25 -13.69 -2.70
C GLY A 329 19.94 -12.29 -2.16
N PHE A 330 19.39 -12.18 -0.95
CA PHE A 330 19.11 -10.89 -0.31
C PHE A 330 20.17 -10.54 0.74
N SER A 331 20.92 -9.47 0.48
CA SER A 331 21.88 -8.89 1.43
C SER A 331 21.18 -8.41 2.71
N ARG A 332 21.90 -8.29 3.82
CA ARG A 332 21.35 -7.80 5.10
C ARG A 332 20.56 -6.49 4.97
N TRP A 333 21.01 -5.58 4.09
CA TRP A 333 20.31 -4.34 3.76
C TRP A 333 18.98 -4.57 3.02
N LYS A 334 18.91 -5.51 2.07
CA LYS A 334 17.67 -5.81 1.33
C LYS A 334 16.65 -6.60 2.15
N ARG A 335 17.05 -7.33 3.19
CA ARG A 335 16.12 -8.16 4.00
C ARG A 335 14.96 -7.37 4.63
N PRO A 336 15.18 -6.26 5.36
CA PRO A 336 14.08 -5.47 5.90
C PRO A 336 13.21 -4.86 4.79
N ILE A 337 13.80 -4.46 3.66
CA ILE A 337 13.07 -3.92 2.50
C ILE A 337 12.17 -5.00 1.90
N LEU A 338 12.69 -6.21 1.69
CA LEU A 338 11.90 -7.34 1.20
C LEU A 338 10.71 -7.63 2.11
N ARG A 339 10.94 -7.71 3.43
CA ARG A 339 9.85 -7.92 4.40
C ARG A 339 8.78 -6.84 4.32
N ALA A 340 9.17 -5.59 4.09
CA ALA A 340 8.22 -4.50 3.89
C ALA A 340 7.41 -4.71 2.60
N PHE A 341 8.05 -5.10 1.49
CA PHE A 341 7.32 -5.36 0.25
C PHE A 341 6.44 -6.60 0.37
N VAL A 342 6.81 -7.67 1.04
CA VAL A 342 5.94 -8.86 1.19
C VAL A 342 5.16 -8.87 2.51
N GLN A 343 4.77 -7.69 3.00
CA GLN A 343 3.83 -7.55 4.12
C GLN A 343 2.60 -8.43 3.87
N GLY A 344 2.19 -9.20 4.88
CA GLY A 344 1.19 -10.28 4.75
C GLY A 344 1.81 -11.68 4.76
N SER A 345 3.11 -11.79 4.42
CA SER A 345 3.85 -13.06 4.42
C SER A 345 5.01 -13.05 5.42
N GLN A 346 5.29 -14.21 6.00
CA GLN A 346 6.49 -14.47 6.78
C GLN A 346 7.63 -14.94 5.85
N VAL A 347 8.79 -14.27 5.93
CA VAL A 347 9.94 -14.57 5.07
C VAL A 347 11.05 -15.25 5.83
N ARG A 348 11.42 -16.46 5.39
CA ARG A 348 12.62 -17.17 5.83
C ARG A 348 13.77 -16.93 4.84
N PHE A 349 14.89 -16.40 5.33
CA PHE A 349 16.08 -16.14 4.50
C PHE A 349 17.04 -17.31 4.52
N HIS A 350 17.48 -17.74 3.33
CA HIS A 350 18.41 -18.84 3.12
C HIS A 350 19.76 -18.34 2.60
N ARG A 351 20.86 -18.96 3.06
CA ARG A 351 22.21 -18.65 2.56
C ARG A 351 22.48 -19.28 1.19
N SER A 352 21.86 -20.40 0.90
CA SER A 352 22.02 -21.18 -0.32
C SER A 352 20.68 -21.80 -0.71
N ILE A 353 20.42 -21.90 -2.02
CA ILE A 353 19.22 -22.53 -2.56
C ILE A 353 19.04 -23.97 -2.08
N ARG A 354 20.14 -24.67 -1.78
CA ARG A 354 20.12 -26.06 -1.27
C ARG A 354 19.40 -26.21 0.07
N THR A 355 19.29 -25.14 0.86
CA THR A 355 18.63 -25.19 2.17
C THR A 355 17.14 -24.82 2.11
N VAL A 356 16.63 -24.48 0.92
CA VAL A 356 15.20 -24.20 0.72
C VAL A 356 14.44 -25.55 0.69
N PRO A 357 13.34 -25.71 1.46
CA PRO A 357 12.56 -26.94 1.50
C PRO A 357 12.04 -27.38 0.13
N TYR A 358 11.75 -28.66 -0.01
CA TYR A 358 11.15 -29.22 -1.22
C TYR A 358 9.77 -28.60 -1.48
N GLY A 359 9.45 -28.29 -2.75
CA GLY A 359 8.14 -27.76 -3.13
C GLY A 359 7.86 -26.30 -2.73
N ALA A 360 8.84 -25.61 -2.15
CA ALA A 360 8.65 -24.27 -1.62
C ALA A 360 8.59 -23.18 -2.71
N GLN A 361 7.91 -22.07 -2.40
CA GLN A 361 7.99 -20.85 -3.19
C GLN A 361 9.18 -19.98 -2.73
N VAL A 362 10.08 -19.66 -3.67
CA VAL A 362 11.33 -18.96 -3.41
C VAL A 362 11.41 -17.61 -4.14
N LEU A 363 11.67 -16.56 -3.37
CA LEU A 363 12.04 -15.23 -3.85
C LEU A 363 13.54 -15.20 -4.16
N ARG A 364 13.92 -14.71 -5.35
CA ARG A 364 15.32 -14.46 -5.73
C ARG A 364 15.49 -13.06 -6.29
N TRP A 365 16.65 -12.45 -6.10
CA TRP A 365 16.96 -11.14 -6.71
C TRP A 365 17.48 -11.30 -8.14
N GLY A 366 16.74 -10.83 -9.14
CA GLY A 366 17.08 -10.97 -10.55
C GLY A 366 17.51 -12.40 -10.93
N ARG A 367 18.47 -12.49 -11.85
CA ARG A 367 19.05 -13.77 -12.31
C ARG A 367 20.29 -14.20 -11.51
N THR A 368 20.48 -13.69 -10.29
CA THR A 368 21.74 -13.91 -9.53
C THR A 368 21.92 -15.33 -8.99
N HIS A 369 20.85 -16.10 -8.89
CA HIS A 369 20.87 -17.47 -8.37
C HIS A 369 20.24 -18.39 -9.39
N ASP A 370 21.05 -19.31 -9.89
CA ASP A 370 20.58 -20.37 -10.75
C ASP A 370 19.73 -21.37 -9.94
N LEU A 371 18.60 -21.72 -10.52
CA LEU A 371 17.68 -22.72 -9.99
C LEU A 371 17.79 -24.04 -10.76
N ALA A 372 18.75 -24.15 -11.69
CA ALA A 372 19.09 -25.40 -12.35
C ALA A 372 19.32 -26.49 -11.29
N GLY A 373 18.61 -27.62 -11.45
CA GLY A 373 18.64 -28.75 -10.52
C GLY A 373 17.66 -28.67 -9.35
N ARG A 374 16.92 -27.56 -9.16
CA ARG A 374 15.83 -27.43 -8.16
C ARG A 374 14.48 -27.18 -8.84
N ARG A 375 14.09 -28.09 -9.72
CA ARG A 375 12.81 -28.03 -10.47
C ARG A 375 11.56 -28.17 -9.58
N ASP A 376 11.76 -28.59 -8.34
CA ASP A 376 10.71 -28.67 -7.32
C ASP A 376 10.29 -27.30 -6.77
N LEU A 377 11.08 -26.25 -6.99
CA LEU A 377 10.82 -24.91 -6.46
C LEU A 377 10.02 -24.03 -7.43
N SER A 378 9.05 -23.29 -6.90
CA SER A 378 8.39 -22.18 -7.60
C SER A 378 9.19 -20.89 -7.37
N ALA A 379 9.69 -20.26 -8.43
CA ALA A 379 10.49 -19.04 -8.31
C ALA A 379 9.66 -17.76 -8.48
N ILE A 380 9.95 -16.74 -7.68
CA ILE A 380 9.51 -15.36 -7.90
C ILE A 380 10.76 -14.50 -8.02
N THR A 381 10.96 -13.88 -9.18
CA THR A 381 12.11 -13.02 -9.44
C THR A 381 11.78 -11.59 -9.04
N VAL A 382 12.61 -11.02 -8.18
CA VAL A 382 12.46 -9.66 -7.63
C VAL A 382 13.49 -8.74 -8.26
N GLU A 383 13.06 -7.54 -8.66
CA GLU A 383 13.93 -6.45 -9.10
C GLU A 383 13.39 -5.10 -8.62
N ASP A 384 14.21 -4.05 -8.69
CA ASP A 384 13.78 -2.66 -8.62
C ASP A 384 12.71 -2.36 -9.70
N GLY A 385 11.70 -1.60 -9.30
CA GLY A 385 10.68 -1.07 -10.20
C GLY A 385 11.17 0.14 -11.00
N PHE A 386 10.28 0.65 -11.85
CA PHE A 386 10.62 1.69 -12.83
C PHE A 386 10.66 3.11 -12.22
N LEU A 387 9.85 3.39 -11.19
CA LEU A 387 9.94 4.60 -10.36
C LEU A 387 10.60 4.25 -9.03
N ARG A 388 11.89 4.56 -8.86
CA ARG A 388 12.69 3.94 -7.80
C ARG A 388 13.00 4.86 -6.62
N SER A 389 13.59 6.02 -6.83
CA SER A 389 14.09 6.87 -5.74
C SER A 389 14.55 8.27 -6.18
N VAL A 390 14.78 9.17 -5.22
CA VAL A 390 15.61 10.37 -5.40
C VAL A 390 17.05 10.03 -4.99
N GLY A 391 17.88 9.69 -5.97
CA GLY A 391 19.24 9.19 -5.80
C GLY A 391 19.44 7.76 -6.32
N LEU A 392 20.70 7.33 -6.39
CA LEU A 392 21.10 6.06 -6.99
C LEU A 392 21.03 4.89 -6.00
N GLY A 393 20.72 3.69 -6.51
CA GLY A 393 20.73 2.46 -5.72
C GLY A 393 22.12 2.09 -5.19
N ALA A 394 23.18 2.42 -5.93
CA ALA A 394 24.57 2.26 -5.50
C ALA A 394 24.92 3.07 -4.23
N GLN A 395 24.11 4.08 -3.88
CA GLN A 395 24.23 4.87 -2.65
C GLN A 395 23.34 4.32 -1.50
N CYS A 396 22.85 3.07 -1.63
CA CYS A 396 21.84 2.42 -0.79
C CYS A 396 20.62 3.30 -0.46
N VAL A 397 20.21 4.14 -1.41
CA VAL A 397 18.93 4.83 -1.31
C VAL A 397 17.81 3.80 -1.35
N ARG A 398 16.96 3.81 -0.33
CA ARG A 398 15.82 2.91 -0.20
C ARG A 398 14.90 3.06 -1.43
N PRO A 399 14.63 1.96 -2.17
CA PRO A 399 13.71 2.00 -3.30
C PRO A 399 12.26 2.08 -2.81
N ILE A 400 11.43 2.81 -3.55
CA ILE A 400 9.99 2.92 -3.29
C ILE A 400 9.14 1.98 -4.16
N SER A 401 9.76 1.28 -5.12
CA SER A 401 9.07 0.37 -6.02
C SER A 401 9.92 -0.85 -6.32
N TRP A 402 9.33 -2.05 -6.22
CA TRP A 402 9.90 -3.33 -6.63
C TRP A 402 8.89 -4.11 -7.48
N VAL A 403 9.39 -4.95 -8.38
CA VAL A 403 8.60 -5.90 -9.18
C VAL A 403 8.79 -7.31 -8.65
N PHE A 404 7.77 -8.15 -8.79
CA PHE A 404 7.74 -9.54 -8.33
C PHE A 404 7.17 -10.41 -9.45
N ASP A 405 8.04 -11.00 -10.25
CA ASP A 405 7.64 -11.73 -11.45
C ASP A 405 7.64 -13.24 -11.20
N ARG A 406 6.49 -13.89 -11.38
CA ARG A 406 6.33 -15.34 -11.15
C ARG A 406 6.75 -16.20 -12.35
N SER A 407 7.00 -15.61 -13.51
CA SER A 407 7.28 -16.34 -14.75
C SER A 407 8.74 -16.19 -15.21
N GLY A 408 9.28 -14.99 -15.12
CA GLY A 408 10.60 -14.62 -15.63
C GLY A 408 11.10 -13.35 -14.96
N ILE A 409 11.43 -12.33 -15.75
CA ILE A 409 11.64 -10.95 -15.32
C ILE A 409 11.62 -10.02 -16.55
N TYR A 410 11.12 -8.78 -16.41
CA TYR A 410 10.86 -7.87 -17.53
C TYR A 410 12.03 -7.61 -18.50
N TYR A 411 13.28 -7.69 -18.04
CA TYR A 411 14.44 -7.41 -18.88
C TYR A 411 14.98 -8.65 -19.61
N ASP A 412 14.48 -9.85 -19.30
CA ASP A 412 14.95 -11.10 -19.88
C ASP A 412 14.09 -11.46 -21.10
N ALA A 413 14.59 -11.18 -22.30
CA ALA A 413 13.89 -11.46 -23.54
C ALA A 413 14.07 -12.92 -24.02
N SER A 414 14.87 -13.74 -23.31
CA SER A 414 15.05 -15.15 -23.68
C SER A 414 13.87 -16.05 -23.28
N MET A 415 13.01 -15.57 -22.38
CA MET A 415 11.86 -16.31 -21.87
C MET A 415 10.67 -15.37 -21.58
N PRO A 416 9.44 -15.89 -21.48
CA PRO A 416 8.29 -15.08 -21.09
C PRO A 416 8.45 -14.46 -19.69
N SER A 417 7.86 -13.29 -19.49
CA SER A 417 7.75 -12.61 -18.19
C SER A 417 6.28 -12.31 -17.88
N GLU A 418 5.95 -12.09 -16.61
CA GLU A 418 4.58 -11.71 -16.22
C GLU A 418 4.18 -10.36 -16.83
N LEU A 419 5.14 -9.44 -17.03
CA LEU A 419 4.91 -8.19 -17.76
C LEU A 419 4.64 -8.42 -19.26
N GLU A 420 5.41 -9.28 -19.93
CA GLU A 420 5.18 -9.62 -21.35
C GLU A 420 3.79 -10.24 -21.53
N ARG A 421 3.38 -11.11 -20.59
CA ARG A 421 2.04 -11.70 -20.57
C ARG A 421 0.95 -10.65 -20.37
N LEU A 422 1.12 -9.74 -19.40
CA LEU A 422 0.17 -8.62 -19.19
C LEU A 422 0.02 -7.77 -20.46
N LEU A 423 1.12 -7.47 -21.15
CA LEU A 423 1.12 -6.66 -22.37
C LEU A 423 0.45 -7.38 -23.55
N ASN A 424 0.65 -8.68 -23.69
CA ASN A 424 -0.01 -9.47 -24.74
C ASN A 424 -1.52 -9.63 -24.47
N GLU A 425 -1.90 -9.99 -23.24
CA GLU A 425 -3.20 -10.61 -22.95
C GLU A 425 -4.19 -9.73 -22.19
N ALA A 426 -3.73 -8.69 -21.47
CA ALA A 426 -4.63 -7.95 -20.61
C ALA A 426 -5.62 -7.07 -21.41
N GLU A 427 -6.85 -7.03 -20.91
CA GLU A 427 -7.84 -6.03 -21.28
C GLU A 427 -7.63 -4.78 -20.42
N PHE A 428 -7.65 -3.61 -21.06
CA PHE A 428 -7.51 -2.32 -20.40
C PHE A 428 -8.78 -1.53 -20.63
N ASP A 429 -9.61 -1.41 -19.60
CA ASP A 429 -10.81 -0.59 -19.67
C ASP A 429 -10.47 0.92 -19.72
N ASP A 430 -11.47 1.73 -20.09
CA ASP A 430 -11.30 3.18 -20.23
C ASP A 430 -10.84 3.84 -18.92
N ALA A 431 -11.28 3.33 -17.77
CA ALA A 431 -10.90 3.89 -16.47
C ALA A 431 -9.40 3.70 -16.18
N VAL A 432 -8.87 2.51 -16.48
CA VAL A 432 -7.45 2.18 -16.36
C VAL A 432 -6.62 2.98 -17.35
N LEU A 433 -7.08 3.13 -18.60
CA LEU A 433 -6.38 3.94 -19.61
C LEU A 433 -6.35 5.42 -19.25
N MET A 434 -7.47 5.99 -18.78
CA MET A 434 -7.52 7.36 -18.29
C MET A 434 -6.60 7.56 -17.08
N ARG A 435 -6.54 6.59 -16.17
CA ARG A 435 -5.62 6.62 -15.03
C ARG A 435 -4.16 6.58 -15.49
N ALA A 436 -3.83 5.72 -16.45
CA ALA A 436 -2.49 5.63 -17.02
C ALA A 436 -2.07 6.92 -17.73
N ALA A 437 -2.96 7.55 -18.50
CA ALA A 437 -2.70 8.83 -19.14
C ALA A 437 -2.38 9.94 -18.12
N ARG A 438 -3.19 10.07 -17.05
CA ARG A 438 -2.94 11.04 -15.96
C ARG A 438 -1.63 10.74 -15.24
N LEU A 439 -1.33 9.47 -14.98
CA LEU A 439 -0.09 9.05 -14.34
C LEU A 439 1.12 9.44 -15.20
N ARG A 440 1.07 9.17 -16.51
CA ARG A 440 2.09 9.58 -17.49
C ARG A 440 2.29 11.09 -17.47
N GLU A 441 1.20 11.85 -17.56
CA GLU A 441 1.26 13.32 -17.53
C GLU A 441 1.87 13.85 -16.23
N ALA A 442 1.55 13.25 -15.08
CA ALA A 442 2.13 13.63 -13.80
C ALA A 442 3.63 13.34 -13.73
N ILE A 443 4.10 12.20 -14.27
CA ILE A 443 5.53 11.86 -14.38
C ILE A 443 6.26 12.87 -15.26
N VAL A 444 5.70 13.17 -16.44
CA VAL A 444 6.30 14.10 -17.40
C VAL A 444 6.36 15.51 -16.83
N ARG A 445 5.22 16.03 -16.33
CA ARG A 445 5.14 17.36 -15.70
C ARG A 445 6.06 17.47 -14.48
N GLY A 446 6.17 16.41 -13.69
CA GLY A 446 7.06 16.34 -12.54
C GLY A 446 8.55 16.23 -12.90
N GLY A 447 8.89 16.00 -14.17
CA GLY A 447 10.27 15.74 -14.59
C GLY A 447 10.86 14.48 -13.93
N LEU A 448 10.03 13.49 -13.62
CA LEU A 448 10.45 12.30 -12.89
C LEU A 448 11.13 11.28 -13.82
N THR A 449 12.15 10.61 -13.28
CA THR A 449 12.91 9.49 -13.90
C THR A 449 13.18 8.42 -12.84
N LYS A 450 13.79 7.29 -13.20
CA LYS A 450 14.06 6.20 -12.23
C LYS A 450 14.79 6.68 -10.98
N TYR A 451 15.80 7.53 -11.15
CA TYR A 451 16.69 7.97 -10.06
C TYR A 451 16.57 9.45 -9.69
N ASN A 452 15.92 10.28 -10.50
CA ASN A 452 15.71 11.72 -10.21
C ASN A 452 17.01 12.46 -9.83
N VAL A 453 18.10 12.18 -10.56
CA VAL A 453 19.44 12.77 -10.35
C VAL A 453 19.87 13.63 -11.55
N GLY A 454 20.89 14.46 -11.34
CA GLY A 454 21.48 15.36 -12.33
C GLY A 454 21.26 16.82 -11.94
N GLN A 455 22.10 17.70 -12.47
CA GLN A 455 22.04 19.15 -12.28
C GLN A 455 22.46 19.86 -13.58
N GLY A 456 22.06 21.13 -13.70
CA GLY A 456 22.38 21.97 -14.85
C GLY A 456 21.30 21.95 -15.92
N ASP A 457 21.48 22.81 -16.92
CA ASP A 457 20.55 23.02 -18.02
C ASP A 457 21.20 22.75 -19.37
N TRP A 458 21.12 21.51 -19.86
CA TRP A 458 21.61 21.19 -21.20
C TRP A 458 20.73 21.85 -22.26
N ARG A 459 21.37 22.43 -23.27
CA ARG A 459 20.69 23.04 -24.41
C ARG A 459 21.09 22.30 -25.66
N ARG A 460 20.08 22.00 -26.48
CA ARG A 460 20.28 21.47 -27.81
C ARG A 460 21.25 22.36 -28.62
N PRO A 461 22.21 21.80 -29.35
CA PRO A 461 23.09 22.58 -30.24
C PRO A 461 22.27 23.35 -31.29
N ALA A 462 22.61 24.64 -31.47
CA ALA A 462 21.92 25.50 -32.41
C ALA A 462 22.26 25.11 -33.87
N GLY A 463 21.26 25.12 -34.74
CA GLY A 463 21.44 24.83 -36.18
C GLY A 463 21.39 23.33 -36.53
N GLU A 464 21.40 22.44 -35.54
CA GLU A 464 21.34 21.00 -35.78
C GLU A 464 19.91 20.53 -36.11
N ARG A 465 19.75 19.98 -37.31
CA ARG A 465 18.46 19.48 -37.83
C ARG A 465 18.00 18.23 -37.11
N GLU A 466 18.93 17.36 -36.73
CA GLU A 466 18.64 16.10 -36.06
C GLU A 466 19.64 15.87 -34.92
N VAL A 467 19.12 15.72 -33.71
CA VAL A 467 19.91 15.47 -32.50
C VAL A 467 19.43 14.18 -31.86
N ILE A 468 20.34 13.23 -31.71
CA ILE A 468 20.09 11.88 -31.20
C ILE A 468 20.79 11.71 -29.86
N LEU A 469 20.02 11.35 -28.83
CA LEU A 469 20.58 10.93 -27.55
C LEU A 469 20.91 9.44 -27.58
N VAL A 470 22.19 9.10 -27.43
CA VAL A 470 22.66 7.71 -27.29
C VAL A 470 22.94 7.43 -25.83
N VAL A 471 22.23 6.46 -25.24
CA VAL A 471 22.29 6.20 -23.80
C VAL A 471 23.17 4.99 -23.50
N GLY A 472 24.28 5.24 -22.82
CA GLY A 472 25.19 4.21 -22.33
C GLY A 472 24.62 3.40 -21.17
N GLN A 473 25.07 2.15 -21.05
CA GLN A 473 24.72 1.21 -19.98
C GLN A 473 25.99 0.60 -19.37
N VAL A 474 25.86 0.03 -18.17
CA VAL A 474 26.90 -0.85 -17.62
C VAL A 474 26.91 -2.14 -18.44
N GLU A 475 27.98 -2.43 -19.16
CA GLU A 475 28.03 -3.58 -20.10
C GLU A 475 27.83 -4.94 -19.42
N ALA A 476 28.16 -5.04 -18.12
CA ALA A 476 27.89 -6.20 -17.30
C ALA A 476 26.45 -6.29 -16.75
N ASP A 477 25.52 -5.44 -17.19
CA ASP A 477 24.12 -5.46 -16.73
C ASP A 477 23.39 -6.73 -17.18
N ALA A 478 22.53 -7.28 -16.32
CA ALA A 478 21.74 -8.46 -16.65
C ALA A 478 20.76 -8.20 -17.80
N SER A 479 20.25 -6.98 -17.93
CA SER A 479 19.39 -6.55 -19.05
C SER A 479 20.10 -6.60 -20.40
N LEU A 480 21.42 -6.42 -20.47
CA LEU A 480 22.18 -6.63 -21.71
C LEU A 480 22.41 -8.11 -21.96
N ARG A 481 22.84 -8.87 -20.94
CA ARG A 481 23.06 -10.33 -21.10
C ARG A 481 21.82 -11.09 -21.55
N CYS A 482 20.66 -10.72 -21.01
CA CYS A 482 19.40 -11.42 -21.25
C CYS A 482 18.49 -10.73 -22.29
N GLY A 483 18.77 -9.46 -22.60
CA GLY A 483 17.90 -8.63 -23.45
C GLY A 483 18.58 -8.08 -24.70
N ALA A 484 19.88 -8.26 -24.92
CA ALA A 484 20.55 -7.79 -26.13
C ALA A 484 21.12 -8.98 -26.93
N PRO A 485 20.42 -9.48 -27.97
CA PRO A 485 20.90 -10.61 -28.77
C PRO A 485 22.05 -10.25 -29.73
N GLY A 486 22.24 -8.96 -30.05
CA GLY A 486 23.29 -8.46 -30.96
C GLY A 486 24.25 -7.48 -30.26
N ILE A 487 24.01 -6.18 -30.45
CA ILE A 487 24.82 -5.07 -29.89
C ILE A 487 24.81 -5.13 -28.36
N ARG A 488 25.99 -5.27 -27.74
CA ARG A 488 26.16 -5.43 -26.27
C ARG A 488 27.13 -4.45 -25.62
N THR A 489 27.87 -3.69 -26.41
CA THR A 489 28.82 -2.69 -25.90
C THR A 489 28.34 -1.28 -26.24
N ASN A 490 28.76 -0.30 -25.43
CA ASN A 490 28.41 1.10 -25.69
C ASN A 490 29.06 1.61 -26.98
N ARG A 491 30.23 1.08 -27.32
CA ARG A 491 30.93 1.38 -28.57
C ARG A 491 30.14 0.89 -29.78
N ASP A 492 29.74 -0.38 -29.80
CA ASP A 492 28.98 -0.96 -30.91
C ASP A 492 27.64 -0.22 -31.11
N LEU A 493 27.02 0.24 -30.01
CA LEU A 493 25.81 1.07 -30.09
C LEU A 493 26.10 2.39 -30.80
N LEU A 494 27.15 3.12 -30.42
CA LEU A 494 27.53 4.38 -31.05
C LEU A 494 27.90 4.20 -32.53
N GLU A 495 28.65 3.14 -32.86
CA GLU A 495 29.01 2.80 -34.24
C GLU A 495 27.75 2.53 -35.08
N ALA A 496 26.81 1.74 -34.55
CA ALA A 496 25.55 1.44 -35.24
C ALA A 496 24.66 2.69 -35.41
N VAL A 497 24.62 3.58 -34.40
CA VAL A 497 23.86 4.83 -34.51
C VAL A 497 24.50 5.74 -35.56
N ARG A 498 25.81 5.92 -35.55
CA ARG A 498 26.52 6.75 -36.54
C ARG A 498 26.37 6.20 -37.95
N ALA A 499 26.42 4.89 -38.13
CA ALA A 499 26.18 4.26 -39.43
C ALA A 499 24.75 4.50 -39.95
N HIS A 500 23.76 4.49 -39.04
CA HIS A 500 22.36 4.73 -39.39
C HIS A 500 22.04 6.21 -39.65
N ALA A 501 22.64 7.12 -38.88
CA ALA A 501 22.44 8.56 -38.98
C ALA A 501 23.80 9.30 -39.10
N PRO A 502 24.45 9.25 -40.29
CA PRO A 502 25.81 9.79 -40.46
C PRO A 502 25.93 11.28 -40.14
N ASN A 503 24.89 12.06 -40.46
CA ASN A 503 24.88 13.52 -40.35
C ASN A 503 24.17 14.04 -39.09
N ALA A 504 23.63 13.16 -38.24
CA ALA A 504 22.95 13.59 -37.02
C ALA A 504 23.97 13.96 -35.93
N TYR A 505 23.58 14.89 -35.07
CA TYR A 505 24.35 15.24 -33.88
C TYR A 505 24.11 14.19 -32.80
N LEU A 506 25.16 13.47 -32.40
CA LEU A 506 25.10 12.41 -31.40
C LEU A 506 25.54 12.94 -30.03
N ALA A 507 24.58 13.08 -29.13
CA ALA A 507 24.83 13.34 -27.72
C ALA A 507 24.91 12.00 -26.96
N TYR A 508 26.08 11.61 -26.50
CA TYR A 508 26.28 10.38 -25.72
C TYR A 508 26.16 10.64 -24.22
N LYS A 509 25.24 9.94 -23.55
CA LYS A 509 25.10 9.97 -22.10
C LYS A 509 25.65 8.69 -21.47
N ALA A 510 26.79 8.81 -20.81
CA ALA A 510 27.34 7.77 -19.93
C ALA A 510 26.36 7.37 -18.81
N HIS A 511 26.36 6.10 -18.42
CA HIS A 511 25.55 5.63 -17.30
C HIS A 511 26.03 6.28 -15.98
N PRO A 512 25.13 6.75 -15.09
CA PRO A 512 25.53 7.46 -13.87
C PRO A 512 26.43 6.64 -12.93
N ASP A 513 26.28 5.31 -12.87
CA ASP A 513 27.19 4.45 -12.09
C ASP A 513 28.61 4.36 -12.69
N VAL A 514 28.76 4.51 -14.02
CA VAL A 514 30.09 4.50 -14.68
C VAL A 514 30.74 5.87 -14.56
N HIS A 515 29.97 6.91 -14.87
CA HIS A 515 30.39 8.29 -14.63
C HIS A 515 30.74 8.53 -13.15
N GLY A 516 30.00 7.95 -12.20
CA GLY A 516 30.28 8.01 -10.76
C GLY A 516 31.48 7.20 -10.29
N GLY A 517 32.09 6.38 -11.15
CA GLY A 517 33.22 5.50 -10.80
C GLY A 517 32.82 4.32 -9.90
N LEU A 518 31.53 4.00 -9.88
CA LEU A 518 30.96 2.94 -9.05
C LEU A 518 30.95 1.59 -9.79
N ARG A 519 30.96 1.60 -11.12
CA ARG A 519 30.98 0.41 -12.01
C ARG A 519 31.70 0.71 -13.33
N GLY A 520 32.33 -0.28 -13.97
CA GLY A 520 32.97 -0.10 -15.28
C GLY A 520 34.26 0.73 -15.25
N GLU A 521 34.89 0.87 -16.42
CA GLU A 521 36.16 1.60 -16.58
C GLU A 521 35.93 3.00 -17.18
N ARG A 522 36.11 4.05 -16.37
CA ARG A 522 35.94 5.45 -16.78
C ARG A 522 36.82 5.86 -17.97
N THR A 523 38.04 5.30 -18.04
CA THR A 523 39.01 5.58 -19.10
C THR A 523 38.56 5.02 -20.45
N ALA A 524 38.00 3.81 -20.47
CA ALA A 524 37.43 3.21 -21.67
C ALA A 524 36.22 4.03 -22.19
N GLU A 525 35.40 4.55 -21.28
CA GLU A 525 34.23 5.37 -21.64
C GLU A 525 34.63 6.75 -22.21
N ALA A 526 35.74 7.34 -21.75
CA ALA A 526 36.26 8.59 -22.30
C ALA A 526 36.70 8.45 -23.77
N CYS A 527 37.17 7.27 -24.19
CA CYS A 527 37.55 6.99 -25.57
C CYS A 527 36.35 6.99 -26.54
N LEU A 528 35.12 6.86 -26.03
CA LEU A 528 33.90 6.91 -26.85
C LEU A 528 33.62 8.30 -27.43
N ARG A 529 34.31 9.34 -26.96
CA ARG A 529 34.22 10.69 -27.52
C ARG A 529 34.53 10.73 -29.03
N ALA A 530 35.35 9.81 -29.53
CA ALA A 530 35.64 9.74 -30.97
C ALA A 530 34.43 9.33 -31.84
N TRP A 531 33.35 8.83 -31.23
CA TRP A 531 32.18 8.26 -31.92
C TRP A 531 30.90 9.09 -31.70
N CYS A 532 30.99 10.22 -31.01
CA CYS A 532 29.87 11.13 -30.74
C CYS A 532 30.32 12.59 -30.83
N ASP A 533 29.36 13.50 -31.03
CA ASP A 533 29.64 14.93 -31.14
C ASP A 533 29.78 15.56 -29.75
N GLU A 534 29.03 15.08 -28.75
CA GLU A 534 29.10 15.54 -27.36
C GLU A 534 28.93 14.42 -26.34
N MET A 535 29.72 14.46 -25.27
CA MET A 535 29.49 13.63 -24.08
C MET A 535 28.69 14.41 -23.02
N VAL A 536 27.41 14.09 -22.86
CA VAL A 536 26.47 14.80 -21.97
C VAL A 536 26.41 14.17 -20.57
N SER A 537 27.44 14.40 -19.77
CA SER A 537 27.52 13.93 -18.38
C SER A 537 26.90 14.91 -17.38
N GLY A 538 26.33 14.41 -16.27
CA GLY A 538 25.84 15.24 -15.16
C GLY A 538 24.45 15.87 -15.32
N TYR A 539 23.94 16.03 -16.54
CA TYR A 539 22.61 16.62 -16.77
C TYR A 539 21.43 15.71 -16.40
N PRO A 540 20.28 16.26 -15.96
CA PRO A 540 19.06 15.50 -15.73
C PRO A 540 18.57 14.79 -17.00
N MET A 541 18.30 13.48 -16.90
CA MET A 541 17.86 12.67 -18.05
C MET A 541 16.57 13.23 -18.69
N GLN A 542 15.61 13.69 -17.88
CA GLN A 542 14.34 14.24 -18.36
C GLN A 542 14.51 15.45 -19.29
N GLN A 543 15.53 16.28 -19.02
CA GLN A 543 15.84 17.47 -19.82
C GLN A 543 16.49 17.06 -21.14
N LEU A 544 17.50 16.19 -21.08
CA LEU A 544 18.16 15.68 -22.29
C LEU A 544 17.13 15.06 -23.25
N ILE A 545 16.27 14.19 -22.73
CA ILE A 545 15.21 13.58 -23.54
C ILE A 545 14.28 14.65 -24.13
N GLY A 546 13.93 15.69 -23.38
CA GLY A 546 13.05 16.77 -23.84
C GLY A 546 13.60 17.57 -25.03
N GLU A 547 14.92 17.73 -25.11
CA GLU A 547 15.61 18.62 -26.05
C GLU A 547 16.11 17.91 -27.33
N VAL A 548 16.15 16.57 -27.35
CA VAL A 548 16.55 15.77 -28.53
C VAL A 548 15.35 15.34 -29.39
N ASP A 549 15.60 14.89 -30.63
CA ASP A 549 14.53 14.39 -31.52
C ASP A 549 14.24 12.91 -31.31
N GLN A 550 15.29 12.13 -31.03
CA GLN A 550 15.23 10.68 -30.94
C GLN A 550 16.22 10.14 -29.91
N VAL A 551 15.88 8.99 -29.34
CA VAL A 551 16.71 8.31 -28.34
C VAL A 551 17.06 6.91 -28.84
N HIS A 552 18.35 6.57 -28.83
CA HIS A 552 18.85 5.25 -29.19
C HIS A 552 19.36 4.54 -27.95
N VAL A 553 18.90 3.30 -27.76
CA VAL A 553 19.19 2.48 -26.58
C VAL A 553 19.45 1.04 -26.99
N MET A 554 20.23 0.31 -26.20
CA MET A 554 20.23 -1.16 -26.25
C MET A 554 18.99 -1.67 -25.49
N THR A 555 19.04 -1.65 -24.16
CA THR A 555 17.96 -2.13 -23.28
C THR A 555 17.63 -1.19 -22.13
N SER A 556 18.21 0.02 -22.14
CA SER A 556 18.10 1.00 -21.06
C SER A 556 16.66 1.41 -20.79
N LEU A 557 16.31 1.62 -19.51
CA LEU A 557 15.00 2.19 -19.16
C LEU A 557 14.78 3.59 -19.76
N ALA A 558 15.85 4.30 -20.13
CA ALA A 558 15.76 5.62 -20.75
C ALA A 558 14.90 5.63 -22.03
N GLY A 559 14.86 4.51 -22.77
CA GLY A 559 13.96 4.40 -23.93
C GLY A 559 12.48 4.45 -23.52
N PHE A 560 12.09 3.78 -22.43
CA PHE A 560 10.74 3.93 -21.88
C PHE A 560 10.47 5.36 -21.40
N GLU A 561 11.42 5.99 -20.71
CA GLU A 561 11.29 7.39 -20.26
C GLU A 561 11.12 8.37 -21.43
N ALA A 562 11.71 8.05 -22.59
CA ALA A 562 11.56 8.80 -23.84
C ALA A 562 10.18 8.59 -24.47
N LEU A 563 9.66 7.35 -24.49
CA LEU A 563 8.29 7.07 -24.92
C LEU A 563 7.27 7.85 -24.09
N LEU A 564 7.42 7.90 -22.76
CA LEU A 564 6.53 8.69 -21.88
C LEU A 564 6.45 10.17 -22.28
N ARG A 565 7.50 10.70 -22.92
CA ARG A 565 7.64 12.10 -23.35
C ARG A 565 7.36 12.29 -24.84
N GLY A 566 6.83 11.27 -25.52
CA GLY A 566 6.49 11.33 -26.94
C GLY A 566 7.69 11.43 -27.88
N LYS A 567 8.88 11.00 -27.45
CA LYS A 567 10.09 10.99 -28.29
C LYS A 567 10.18 9.70 -29.09
N ARG A 568 10.76 9.78 -30.30
CA ARG A 568 11.07 8.59 -31.10
C ARG A 568 12.14 7.77 -30.39
N VAL A 569 12.01 6.45 -30.43
CA VAL A 569 12.94 5.54 -29.76
C VAL A 569 13.32 4.41 -30.70
N THR A 570 14.63 4.21 -30.89
CA THR A 570 15.18 3.04 -31.58
C THR A 570 15.81 2.10 -30.56
N ALA A 571 15.30 0.88 -30.48
CA ALA A 571 15.79 -0.16 -29.58
C ALA A 571 16.69 -1.14 -30.33
N HIS A 572 17.97 -1.17 -29.97
CA HIS A 572 18.98 -2.08 -30.53
C HIS A 572 18.99 -3.45 -29.84
N GLY A 573 18.40 -3.53 -28.64
CA GLY A 573 18.09 -4.77 -27.95
C GLY A 573 16.58 -4.98 -27.81
N ALA A 574 16.21 -5.87 -26.89
CA ALA A 574 14.87 -6.35 -26.61
C ALA A 574 14.33 -5.91 -25.22
N PRO A 575 14.40 -4.62 -24.84
CA PRO A 575 13.84 -4.17 -23.56
C PRO A 575 12.33 -4.41 -23.50
N PHE A 576 11.73 -4.42 -22.31
CA PHE A 576 10.32 -4.79 -22.11
C PHE A 576 9.32 -3.99 -22.96
N TYR A 577 9.68 -2.75 -23.35
CA TYR A 577 8.83 -1.82 -24.10
C TYR A 577 9.03 -1.87 -25.63
N ALA A 578 9.96 -2.69 -26.13
CA ALA A 578 10.17 -2.91 -27.57
C ALA A 578 9.17 -3.93 -28.15
N GLY A 579 8.92 -3.95 -29.46
CA GLY A 579 8.12 -4.99 -30.12
C GLY A 579 6.61 -4.80 -30.05
N TRP A 580 6.14 -3.64 -29.58
CA TRP A 580 4.71 -3.33 -29.42
C TRP A 580 4.21 -2.26 -30.40
N GLY A 581 5.02 -1.88 -31.40
CA GLY A 581 4.72 -0.80 -32.35
C GLY A 581 4.96 0.62 -31.82
N LEU A 582 5.55 0.76 -30.64
CA LEU A 582 5.89 2.05 -30.02
C LEU A 582 7.35 2.48 -30.26
N THR A 583 8.19 1.57 -30.74
CA THR A 583 9.63 1.75 -30.97
C THR A 583 10.01 1.29 -32.37
N GLU A 584 11.12 1.79 -32.89
CA GLU A 584 11.80 1.19 -34.02
C GLU A 584 12.76 0.10 -33.51
N ASP A 585 12.40 -1.16 -33.74
CA ASP A 585 13.13 -2.30 -33.19
C ASP A 585 14.17 -2.84 -34.18
N ARG A 586 15.42 -3.00 -33.74
CA ARG A 586 16.51 -3.58 -34.55
C ARG A 586 16.71 -5.08 -34.31
N CYS A 587 15.92 -5.69 -33.43
CA CYS A 587 15.94 -7.13 -33.19
C CYS A 587 14.54 -7.75 -33.35
N ALA A 588 14.49 -9.01 -33.77
CA ALA A 588 13.24 -9.75 -33.86
C ALA A 588 12.68 -10.09 -32.47
N LEU A 589 11.37 -9.88 -32.29
CA LEU A 589 10.65 -10.06 -31.02
C LEU A 589 9.41 -10.95 -31.21
N PRO A 590 9.57 -12.23 -31.58
CA PRO A 590 8.47 -13.06 -32.09
C PRO A 590 7.38 -13.40 -31.06
N ARG A 591 7.61 -13.18 -29.76
CA ARG A 591 6.60 -13.40 -28.70
C ARG A 591 5.74 -12.17 -28.39
N ARG A 592 6.07 -11.02 -28.98
CA ARG A 592 5.35 -9.76 -28.77
C ARG A 592 4.47 -9.56 -30.00
N CYS A 593 3.23 -10.00 -29.89
CA CYS A 593 2.34 -10.23 -31.04
C CYS A 593 1.24 -9.17 -31.17
N ARG A 594 1.32 -8.09 -30.39
CA ARG A 594 0.26 -7.08 -30.26
C ARG A 594 0.81 -5.69 -30.49
N THR A 595 0.00 -4.81 -31.10
CA THR A 595 0.26 -3.37 -31.11
C THR A 595 -0.40 -2.73 -29.90
N LEU A 596 0.35 -1.91 -29.15
CA LEU A 596 -0.13 -1.26 -27.94
C LEU A 596 -0.19 0.26 -28.09
N SER A 597 -1.13 0.89 -27.39
CA SER A 597 -1.02 2.32 -27.10
C SER A 597 0.00 2.56 -25.99
N LEU A 598 0.55 3.77 -25.91
CA LEU A 598 1.44 4.15 -24.83
C LEU A 598 0.77 4.01 -23.45
N ASP A 599 -0.53 4.31 -23.36
CA ASP A 599 -1.27 4.22 -22.11
C ASP A 599 -1.52 2.77 -21.67
N MET A 600 -1.65 1.82 -22.60
CA MET A 600 -1.63 0.38 -22.28
C MET A 600 -0.28 -0.05 -21.70
N LEU A 601 0.83 0.39 -22.30
CA LEU A 601 2.17 0.12 -21.80
C LEU A 601 2.38 0.72 -20.40
N VAL A 602 1.92 1.96 -20.18
CA VAL A 602 1.97 2.63 -18.87
C VAL A 602 1.13 1.90 -17.83
N ALA A 603 -0.09 1.49 -18.16
CA ALA A 603 -0.95 0.74 -17.26
C ALA A 603 -0.28 -0.56 -16.80
N ALA A 604 0.23 -1.35 -17.74
CA ALA A 604 0.91 -2.60 -17.41
C ALA A 604 2.19 -2.35 -16.59
N ALA A 605 3.08 -1.48 -17.07
CA ALA A 605 4.41 -1.31 -16.51
C ALA A 605 4.43 -0.51 -15.19
N LEU A 606 3.55 0.47 -15.00
CA LEU A 606 3.59 1.36 -13.83
C LEU A 606 2.44 1.15 -12.85
N ILE A 607 1.31 0.55 -13.26
CA ILE A 607 0.15 0.37 -12.37
C ILE A 607 0.02 -1.09 -11.93
N LEU A 608 0.06 -2.04 -12.87
CA LEU A 608 -0.32 -3.43 -12.60
C LEU A 608 0.86 -4.31 -12.17
N TYR A 609 2.02 -4.13 -12.78
CA TYR A 609 3.20 -4.97 -12.56
C TYR A 609 4.02 -4.66 -11.29
N PRO A 610 4.32 -3.39 -10.95
CA PRO A 610 5.14 -3.06 -9.80
C PRO A 610 4.32 -2.91 -8.52
N ARG A 611 5.01 -3.00 -7.38
CA ARG A 611 4.46 -2.75 -6.04
C ARG A 611 5.18 -1.55 -5.45
N TYR A 612 4.44 -0.66 -4.77
CA TYR A 612 4.98 0.57 -4.21
C TYR A 612 4.89 0.64 -2.69
N LEU A 613 5.92 1.19 -2.07
CA LEU A 613 6.03 1.53 -0.66
C LEU A 613 6.75 2.87 -0.54
N LEU A 614 6.20 3.79 0.25
CA LEU A 614 6.89 5.07 0.50
C LEU A 614 8.14 4.87 1.38
N ARG A 615 8.95 5.91 1.51
CA ARG A 615 10.19 5.84 2.31
C ARG A 615 9.92 5.46 3.76
N ASP A 616 8.82 5.96 4.30
CA ASP A 616 8.23 5.43 5.52
C ASP A 616 7.34 4.26 5.12
N ALA A 617 7.73 3.04 5.48
CA ALA A 617 6.97 1.85 5.08
C ALA A 617 5.94 1.43 6.13
N ASP A 618 5.89 2.14 7.25
CA ASP A 618 4.98 1.83 8.34
C ASP A 618 3.54 2.21 7.98
N THR A 619 3.37 3.04 6.94
CA THR A 619 2.08 3.44 6.35
C THR A 619 1.56 2.46 5.30
N GLY A 620 2.24 1.33 5.05
CA GLY A 620 1.76 0.29 4.14
C GLY A 620 2.02 0.54 2.65
N PHE A 621 1.31 -0.19 1.80
CA PHE A 621 1.41 -0.11 0.33
C PHE A 621 0.88 1.20 -0.21
N ALA A 622 1.48 1.67 -1.29
CA ALA A 622 1.13 2.92 -1.95
C ALA A 622 0.67 2.66 -3.40
N THR A 623 -0.05 3.62 -3.96
CA THR A 623 -0.32 3.67 -5.39
C THR A 623 0.87 4.30 -6.14
N PRO A 624 1.00 4.13 -7.48
CA PRO A 624 1.98 4.88 -8.24
C PRO A 624 1.75 6.40 -8.17
N GLU A 625 0.51 6.85 -7.99
CA GLU A 625 0.16 8.26 -7.77
C GLU A 625 0.76 8.79 -6.45
N ASP A 626 0.55 8.06 -5.34
CA ASP A 626 1.18 8.37 -4.05
C ASP A 626 2.72 8.40 -4.19
N ALA A 627 3.28 7.47 -4.97
CA ALA A 627 4.72 7.39 -5.21
C ALA A 627 5.25 8.61 -5.97
N ILE A 628 4.52 9.14 -6.95
CA ILE A 628 4.88 10.37 -7.68
C ILE A 628 4.89 11.56 -6.72
N GLU A 629 3.80 11.76 -5.97
CA GLU A 629 3.71 12.87 -5.01
C GLU A 629 4.83 12.82 -3.98
N HIS A 630 5.11 11.62 -3.46
CA HIS A 630 6.19 11.40 -2.51
C HIS A 630 7.57 11.66 -3.11
N LEU A 631 7.84 11.24 -4.35
CA LEU A 631 9.11 11.53 -5.04
C LEU A 631 9.30 13.03 -5.26
N LEU A 632 8.23 13.75 -5.62
CA LEU A 632 8.28 15.20 -5.83
C LEU A 632 8.57 15.94 -4.53
N SER A 633 7.90 15.58 -3.43
CA SER A 633 8.18 16.11 -2.09
C SER A 633 9.63 15.80 -1.67
N TRP A 634 10.05 14.54 -1.82
CA TRP A 634 11.39 14.11 -1.44
C TRP A 634 12.48 14.87 -2.22
N ARG A 635 12.27 15.18 -3.51
CA ARG A 635 13.22 15.95 -4.31
C ARG A 635 13.44 17.37 -3.79
N GLN A 636 12.44 17.94 -3.10
CA GLN A 636 12.52 19.29 -2.51
C GLN A 636 13.12 19.29 -1.10
N GLU A 637 13.27 18.13 -0.46
CA GLU A 637 13.86 18.04 0.88
C GLU A 637 15.34 18.48 0.85
N PRO A 638 15.77 19.37 1.77
CA PRO A 638 17.18 19.72 1.90
C PRO A 638 18.02 18.47 2.15
N ALA A 639 19.12 18.29 1.40
CA ALA A 639 20.05 17.19 1.65
C ALA A 639 20.53 17.24 3.11
N ALA A 640 20.14 16.26 3.93
CA ALA A 640 20.45 16.25 5.34
C ALA A 640 21.96 16.43 5.57
N ARG A 641 22.36 17.49 6.29
CA ARG A 641 23.77 17.89 6.51
C ARG A 641 24.67 16.75 7.02
N GLY A 642 24.11 15.78 7.76
CA GLY A 642 24.83 14.60 8.28
C GLY A 642 25.08 13.47 7.26
N GLN A 643 24.28 13.35 6.20
CA GLN A 643 24.45 12.27 5.20
C GLN A 643 25.62 12.55 4.25
N ARG A 644 26.03 13.81 4.05
CA ARG A 644 27.16 14.18 3.19
C ARG A 644 28.51 13.76 3.77
N LEU A 645 28.67 13.81 5.09
CA LEU A 645 29.88 13.40 5.82
C LEU A 645 29.99 11.88 5.91
N LEU A 646 28.89 11.17 6.24
CA LEU A 646 28.84 9.71 6.23
C LEU A 646 29.04 9.12 4.82
N ARG A 647 28.50 9.77 3.76
CA ARG A 647 28.71 9.36 2.36
C ARG A 647 30.16 9.52 1.90
N LYS A 648 30.89 10.53 2.39
CA LYS A 648 32.33 10.71 2.08
C LYS A 648 33.21 9.73 2.87
N ALA A 649 32.87 9.45 4.13
CA ALA A 649 33.65 8.55 4.99
C ALA A 649 33.46 7.06 4.64
N ALA A 650 32.28 6.66 4.15
CA ALA A 650 31.99 5.25 3.82
C ALA A 650 32.39 4.84 2.39
N HIS A 651 32.78 5.79 1.52
CA HIS A 651 33.11 5.56 0.11
C HIS A 651 34.15 4.43 -0.14
N PRO A 652 35.24 4.28 0.65
CA PRO A 652 36.22 3.21 0.44
C PRO A 652 35.69 1.82 0.85
N PHE A 653 34.93 1.74 1.95
CA PHE A 653 34.36 0.48 2.44
C PHE A 653 33.27 -0.07 1.50
N TRP A 654 32.61 0.80 0.75
CA TRP A 654 31.54 0.42 -0.17
C TRP A 654 32.07 -0.11 -1.49
N GLN A 655 33.22 0.38 -1.96
CA GLN A 655 33.94 -0.22 -3.09
C GLN A 655 34.35 -1.67 -2.76
N CYS A 656 34.85 -1.93 -1.54
CA CYS A 656 35.17 -3.29 -1.09
C CYS A 656 33.95 -4.21 -0.95
N TRP A 657 32.80 -3.69 -0.50
CA TRP A 657 31.56 -4.48 -0.41
C TRP A 657 30.97 -4.83 -1.79
N HIS A 658 31.10 -3.94 -2.78
CA HIS A 658 30.71 -4.22 -4.16
C HIS A 658 31.68 -5.21 -4.84
N TRP A 659 32.97 -5.13 -4.55
CA TRP A 659 33.95 -6.12 -4.98
C TRP A 659 33.65 -7.52 -4.39
N TRP A 660 33.21 -7.60 -3.13
CA TRP A 660 32.80 -8.86 -2.50
C TRP A 660 31.48 -9.42 -3.03
N ARG A 661 30.56 -8.55 -3.48
CA ARG A 661 29.33 -8.98 -4.18
C ARG A 661 29.66 -9.65 -5.51
N ASP A 662 30.64 -9.13 -6.25
CA ASP A 662 30.97 -9.62 -7.59
C ASP A 662 32.07 -10.69 -7.58
N ALA A 663 32.86 -10.83 -6.50
CA ALA A 663 33.75 -11.99 -6.29
C ALA A 663 32.96 -13.31 -6.17
N SER A 664 31.66 -13.25 -5.86
CA SER A 664 30.75 -14.40 -5.91
C SER A 664 30.18 -14.72 -7.31
N HIS A 665 30.70 -14.06 -8.36
CA HIS A 665 30.31 -14.25 -9.76
C HIS A 665 31.43 -14.80 -10.66
N ARG A 666 32.53 -15.29 -10.09
CA ARG A 666 33.46 -16.15 -10.85
C ARG A 666 33.01 -17.60 -10.71
N PRO A 667 32.63 -18.31 -11.79
CA PRO A 667 32.76 -19.77 -11.75
C PRO A 667 34.24 -20.09 -11.49
N LYS A 668 34.48 -21.11 -10.67
CA LYS A 668 35.80 -21.74 -10.65
C LYS A 668 36.10 -22.33 -12.03
#